data_AF-A0A7X8IQA5-F1
#
_entry.id   AF-A0A7X8IQA5-F1
#
_cell.length_a   1.000
_cell.length_b   1.000
_cell.length_c   1.000
_cell.angle_alpha   90.00
_cell.angle_beta   90.00
_cell.angle_gamma   90.00
#
_symmetry.space_group_name_H-M   'P 1'
#
loop_
_entity.id
_entity.type
_entity.pdbx_description
1 polymer ?
#
loop_
_entity_poly.entity_id
_entity_poly.type
_entity_poly.pdbx_seq_one_letter_code
_entity_poly.pdbx_strand_id
1 'polypeptide(L)'
;MKDSKSLLDRISQWQQQLKECQYAGEVYIGKDELMDLASDFFHIRDKLLFRENLFGTTLVVLAVNCAYHFYDDEGFWLHFSQLLKTEFTAGQRDRLGRIIEEKLRFFGLLRTERTGPFRYVGAILEQCGVSRRHIPALARVIKEVKGYRDWDYLLNLKHKEFMWHIEGISCSAYLKNYLLDTEGWKFLLQVCYLVKLYEQGDIELFELRNLSGYQPDFWDNFLGCFRPERTRVISQSRIILKPKLLFSPAENCLLLRFPSAAYIAGMSHPEAGAYWRYPVTLLNRPELLVDYYSGCLEIDGKSTNWMITGWKPDGESVIFDIRQGFIRRGTALYPGEYYLLSPVDYDPDCHIIRDLGQMQLLGKWNYRSYQVAITPNDVIPGYRKFIDDQDEVHIYWVEPDQYRLDYSDSSTDTFVGFLPEIKLSDFTPVVKNRVGLFYTTSYGSGRIRTMAELELFRQEMSNSAPVIGRIYLGNIGRHHRQDFSADIAELQFFLIPDFQMNYEQRLYSFDEKVFLSLKGLSSIRVGFSGCERADLSGNKWGIPSGVDVAIGEVACGDYSVNLRVPVYRSRMYFTDGRPVRYLMDLDCEKSEAFILTGFPETRARAFFLGHPDQETDLIFDYQGRARISFQTLFDLIINSSTPINELMLNWNGQTVNTGAIVIKFKDLFTRIYSGEENLGIAPSSKTLMQVVRLCWSLCHQPPKEITFREFPEINPCFDEWLRTLCACASLIDRTRITIAGEYPDWISELGSQEIQRILGLYQAYKTGSEFKMGEFDLINISVIPPVERWRVELEKARAQFGAVGISAVLIDWANEVRHHRVPYYSQVANQSGGQLMSTAWDHYLYGNQQEALNLLYNLN
;
A
#
# COMPACT_ATOMS: atom_id res chain seq x y z
N MET A 1 37.31 -1.54 -68.55
CA MET A 1 36.67 -2.85 -68.25
C MET A 1 37.14 -3.48 -66.94
N LYS A 2 38.32 -3.12 -66.38
CA LYS A 2 38.75 -3.59 -65.05
C LYS A 2 37.99 -2.94 -63.86
N ASP A 3 37.50 -1.71 -64.00
CA ASP A 3 36.85 -0.98 -62.88
C ASP A 3 35.40 -1.36 -62.59
N SER A 4 34.64 -1.83 -63.59
CA SER A 4 33.22 -2.15 -63.40
C SER A 4 32.96 -3.36 -62.49
N LYS A 5 33.93 -4.29 -62.37
CA LYS A 5 33.80 -5.45 -61.46
C LYS A 5 34.00 -5.01 -60.00
N SER A 6 34.98 -4.13 -59.75
CA SER A 6 35.27 -3.57 -58.42
C SER A 6 34.09 -2.74 -57.86
N LEU A 7 33.43 -1.93 -58.69
CA LEU A 7 32.25 -1.16 -58.24
C LEU A 7 31.03 -2.06 -57.97
N LEU A 8 30.79 -3.10 -58.76
CA LEU A 8 29.71 -4.06 -58.49
C LEU A 8 29.93 -4.84 -57.19
N ASP A 9 31.17 -5.18 -56.88
CA ASP A 9 31.55 -5.82 -55.62
C ASP A 9 31.32 -4.86 -54.43
N ARG A 10 31.68 -3.57 -54.56
CA ARG A 10 31.40 -2.52 -53.54
C ARG A 10 29.89 -2.30 -53.34
N ILE A 11 29.10 -2.24 -54.41
CA ILE A 11 27.64 -2.10 -54.30
C ILE A 11 27.04 -3.31 -53.58
N SER A 12 27.54 -4.51 -53.84
CA SER A 12 27.08 -5.73 -53.16
C SER A 12 27.40 -5.70 -51.66
N GLN A 13 28.58 -5.17 -51.28
CA GLN A 13 28.94 -4.94 -49.87
C GLN A 13 28.02 -3.90 -49.22
N TRP A 14 27.73 -2.77 -49.90
CA TRP A 14 26.78 -1.77 -49.39
C TRP A 14 25.37 -2.34 -49.23
N GLN A 15 24.92 -3.23 -50.10
CA GLN A 15 23.63 -3.89 -49.91
C GLN A 15 23.57 -4.76 -48.65
N GLN A 16 24.69 -5.37 -48.26
CA GLN A 16 24.77 -6.09 -46.98
C GLN A 16 24.78 -5.11 -45.81
N GLN A 17 25.62 -4.07 -45.87
CA GLN A 17 25.70 -3.05 -44.82
C GLN A 17 24.37 -2.33 -44.61
N LEU A 18 23.66 -1.95 -45.69
CA LEU A 18 22.38 -1.25 -45.62
C LEU A 18 21.24 -2.10 -45.05
N LYS A 19 21.38 -3.44 -45.03
CA LYS A 19 20.44 -4.33 -44.35
C LYS A 19 20.69 -4.44 -42.85
N GLU A 20 21.88 -4.08 -42.39
CA GLU A 20 22.32 -4.25 -41.00
C GLU A 20 22.41 -2.92 -40.24
N CYS A 21 22.56 -1.80 -40.94
CA CYS A 21 22.63 -0.46 -40.36
C CYS A 21 21.27 0.06 -39.88
N GLN A 22 21.26 0.97 -38.91
CA GLN A 22 20.06 1.67 -38.47
C GLN A 22 19.75 2.89 -39.35
N TYR A 23 20.81 3.50 -39.90
CA TYR A 23 20.72 4.62 -40.84
C TYR A 23 21.69 4.43 -42.00
N ALA A 24 21.28 4.82 -43.20
CA ALA A 24 22.15 4.75 -44.37
C ALA A 24 23.44 5.59 -44.24
N GLY A 25 23.46 6.58 -43.33
CA GLY A 25 24.65 7.39 -43.03
C GLY A 25 25.81 6.62 -42.39
N GLU A 26 25.57 5.40 -41.90
CA GLU A 26 26.62 4.50 -41.40
C GLU A 26 27.51 3.96 -42.53
N VAL A 27 27.00 3.93 -43.77
CA VAL A 27 27.80 3.65 -44.97
C VAL A 27 28.53 4.93 -45.37
N TYR A 28 29.58 5.24 -44.62
CA TYR A 28 30.37 6.46 -44.80
C TYR A 28 31.36 6.33 -45.96
N ILE A 29 31.39 7.36 -46.80
CA ILE A 29 32.35 7.51 -47.90
C ILE A 29 33.02 8.88 -47.76
N GLY A 30 34.35 8.90 -47.86
CA GLY A 30 35.13 10.14 -47.80
C GLY A 30 34.77 11.10 -48.95
N LYS A 31 35.05 12.39 -48.77
CA LYS A 31 34.71 13.40 -49.80
C LYS A 31 35.33 13.07 -51.16
N ASP A 32 36.59 12.67 -51.21
CA ASP A 32 37.29 12.34 -52.46
C ASP A 32 36.73 11.05 -53.08
N GLU A 33 36.52 10.02 -52.27
CA GLU A 33 35.93 8.74 -52.68
C GLU A 33 34.48 8.91 -53.18
N LEU A 34 33.74 9.89 -52.66
CA LEU A 34 32.39 10.24 -53.12
C LEU A 34 32.43 10.85 -54.53
N MET A 35 33.43 11.70 -54.82
CA MET A 35 33.61 12.29 -56.14
C MET A 35 34.03 11.23 -57.16
N ASP A 36 34.92 10.32 -56.77
CA ASP A 36 35.32 9.17 -57.59
C ASP A 36 34.12 8.26 -57.89
N LEU A 37 33.33 7.92 -56.86
CA LEU A 37 32.12 7.13 -57.01
C LEU A 37 31.08 7.79 -57.91
N ALA A 38 30.89 9.11 -57.79
CA ALA A 38 29.97 9.85 -58.65
C ALA A 38 30.44 9.85 -60.12
N SER A 39 31.75 9.95 -60.35
CA SER A 39 32.35 9.84 -61.68
C SER A 39 32.14 8.43 -62.26
N ASP A 40 32.42 7.39 -61.48
CA ASP A 40 32.21 6.01 -61.91
C ASP A 40 30.73 5.73 -62.21
N PHE A 41 29.83 6.19 -61.34
CA PHE A 41 28.38 6.09 -61.52
C PHE A 41 27.95 6.77 -62.83
N PHE A 42 28.46 7.96 -63.14
CA PHE A 42 28.17 8.65 -64.40
C PHE A 42 28.53 7.79 -65.63
N HIS A 43 29.66 7.08 -65.59
CA HIS A 43 30.11 6.22 -66.69
C HIS A 43 29.33 4.91 -66.84
N ILE A 44 28.68 4.41 -65.77
CA ILE A 44 27.99 3.12 -65.79
C ILE A 44 26.48 3.18 -65.55
N ARG A 45 25.91 4.37 -65.33
CA ARG A 45 24.48 4.55 -64.98
C ARG A 45 23.53 3.87 -65.95
N ASP A 46 23.82 3.91 -67.26
CA ASP A 46 22.98 3.29 -68.29
C ASP A 46 22.96 1.77 -68.17
N LYS A 47 24.05 1.14 -67.70
CA LYS A 47 24.12 -0.30 -67.42
C LYS A 47 23.46 -0.65 -66.09
N LEU A 48 23.54 0.24 -65.11
CA LEU A 48 22.89 0.07 -63.80
C LEU A 48 21.37 0.26 -63.88
N LEU A 49 20.87 1.10 -64.80
CA LEU A 49 19.43 1.30 -65.02
C LEU A 49 18.69 -0.01 -65.35
N PHE A 50 19.34 -0.95 -66.05
CA PHE A 50 18.80 -2.30 -66.31
C PHE A 50 18.88 -3.24 -65.09
N ARG A 51 19.49 -2.79 -63.99
CA ARG A 51 19.61 -3.49 -62.70
C ARG A 51 19.12 -2.57 -61.59
N GLU A 52 17.83 -2.24 -61.61
CA GLU A 52 17.17 -1.24 -60.76
C GLU A 52 17.58 -1.32 -59.27
N ASN A 53 17.73 -2.53 -58.74
CA ASN A 53 18.18 -2.76 -57.37
C ASN A 53 19.58 -2.17 -57.06
N LEU A 54 20.56 -2.37 -57.95
CA LEU A 54 21.92 -1.85 -57.79
C LEU A 54 21.97 -0.34 -58.02
N PHE A 55 21.19 0.15 -58.99
CA PHE A 55 21.06 1.58 -59.27
C PHE A 55 20.52 2.34 -58.05
N GLY A 56 19.42 1.88 -57.47
CA GLY A 56 18.83 2.49 -56.27
C GLY A 56 19.77 2.46 -55.07
N THR A 57 20.49 1.34 -54.84
CA THR A 57 21.46 1.23 -53.74
C THR A 57 22.57 2.28 -53.88
N THR A 58 23.11 2.45 -55.09
CA THR A 58 24.16 3.42 -55.37
C THR A 58 23.67 4.86 -55.16
N LEU A 59 22.43 5.15 -55.59
CA LEU A 59 21.81 6.46 -55.37
C LEU A 59 21.61 6.79 -53.89
N VAL A 60 21.21 5.83 -53.06
CA VAL A 60 21.08 6.04 -51.60
C VAL A 60 22.43 6.44 -51.00
N VAL A 61 23.48 5.67 -51.28
CA VAL A 61 24.83 5.93 -50.75
C VAL A 61 25.36 7.30 -51.21
N LEU A 62 25.20 7.62 -52.50
CA LEU A 62 25.59 8.92 -53.06
C LEU A 62 24.79 10.07 -52.43
N ALA A 63 23.47 9.92 -52.29
CA ALA A 63 22.59 10.97 -51.79
C ALA A 63 22.87 11.30 -50.32
N VAL A 64 22.99 10.29 -49.46
CA VAL A 64 23.21 10.48 -48.02
C VAL A 64 24.60 11.06 -47.75
N ASN A 65 25.64 10.57 -48.42
CA ASN A 65 26.99 11.15 -48.28
C ASN A 65 27.08 12.55 -48.93
N CYS A 66 26.38 12.82 -50.03
CA CYS A 66 26.27 14.16 -50.60
C CYS A 66 25.62 15.14 -49.61
N ALA A 67 24.54 14.71 -48.95
CA ALA A 67 23.89 15.51 -47.93
C ALA A 67 24.83 15.81 -46.75
N TYR A 68 25.58 14.81 -46.28
CA TYR A 68 26.53 15.00 -45.18
C TYR A 68 27.66 16.00 -45.52
N HIS A 69 28.27 15.88 -46.70
CA HIS A 69 29.43 16.71 -47.07
C HIS A 69 29.05 18.09 -47.63
N PHE A 70 27.96 18.19 -48.38
CA PHE A 70 27.68 19.36 -49.23
C PHE A 70 26.40 20.12 -48.91
N TYR A 71 25.44 19.58 -48.16
CA TYR A 71 24.16 20.26 -47.92
C TYR A 71 24.31 21.60 -47.19
N ASP A 72 23.65 22.63 -47.71
CA ASP A 72 23.56 24.01 -47.18
C ASP A 72 22.28 24.74 -47.64
N ASP A 73 22.25 26.07 -47.41
CA ASP A 73 21.11 26.94 -47.72
C ASP A 73 20.84 27.09 -49.25
N GLU A 74 21.76 26.67 -50.14
CA GLU A 74 21.50 26.60 -51.59
C GLU A 74 20.65 25.37 -51.97
N GLY A 75 20.59 24.38 -51.08
CA GLY A 75 19.68 23.23 -51.14
C GLY A 75 20.29 21.93 -51.69
N PHE A 76 19.83 20.79 -51.16
CA PHE A 76 20.32 19.43 -51.51
C PHE A 76 20.41 19.16 -53.01
N TRP A 77 19.31 19.42 -53.73
CA TRP A 77 19.18 18.98 -55.10
C TRP A 77 20.15 19.68 -56.05
N LEU A 78 20.57 20.91 -55.73
CA LEU A 78 21.56 21.63 -56.53
C LEU A 78 22.90 20.88 -56.49
N HIS A 79 23.38 20.61 -55.27
CA HIS A 79 24.62 19.85 -55.04
C HIS A 79 24.55 18.44 -55.61
N PHE A 80 23.41 17.75 -55.43
CA PHE A 80 23.26 16.39 -55.92
C PHE A 80 23.19 16.30 -57.46
N SER A 81 22.52 17.24 -58.12
CA SER A 81 22.52 17.33 -59.59
C SER A 81 23.91 17.65 -60.15
N GLN A 82 24.67 18.53 -59.49
CA GLN A 82 26.06 18.81 -59.85
C GLN A 82 26.96 17.58 -59.69
N LEU A 83 26.81 16.85 -58.57
CA LEU A 83 27.56 15.62 -58.29
C LEU A 83 27.32 14.56 -59.37
N LEU A 84 26.06 14.36 -59.77
CA LEU A 84 25.68 13.35 -60.76
C LEU A 84 25.84 13.81 -62.22
N LYS A 85 26.20 15.08 -62.46
CA LYS A 85 26.21 15.72 -63.80
C LYS A 85 24.87 15.53 -64.52
N THR A 86 23.77 15.82 -63.82
CA THR A 86 22.40 15.73 -64.34
C THR A 86 21.71 17.09 -64.36
N GLU A 87 20.63 17.21 -65.13
CA GLU A 87 19.86 18.45 -65.22
C GLU A 87 19.13 18.77 -63.90
N PHE A 88 19.16 20.03 -63.49
CA PHE A 88 18.47 20.52 -62.30
C PHE A 88 16.99 20.86 -62.58
N THR A 89 16.20 19.88 -63.03
CA THR A 89 14.77 20.06 -63.34
C THR A 89 13.87 19.47 -62.25
N ALA A 90 12.61 19.90 -62.16
CA ALA A 90 11.65 19.36 -61.18
C ALA A 90 11.35 17.87 -61.44
N GLY A 91 11.23 17.47 -62.70
CA GLY A 91 10.97 16.07 -63.08
C GLY A 91 12.11 15.11 -62.72
N GLN A 92 13.37 15.55 -62.88
CA GLN A 92 14.52 14.73 -62.47
C GLN A 92 14.63 14.60 -60.94
N ARG A 93 14.34 15.68 -60.21
CA ARG A 93 14.29 15.66 -58.73
C ARG A 93 13.24 14.68 -58.21
N ASP A 94 12.03 14.70 -58.77
CA ASP A 94 10.95 13.78 -58.37
C ASP A 94 11.33 12.31 -58.67
N ARG A 95 11.88 12.06 -59.87
CA ARG A 95 12.31 10.71 -60.27
C ARG A 95 13.39 10.15 -59.36
N LEU A 96 14.47 10.89 -59.13
CA LEU A 96 15.58 10.44 -58.27
C LEU A 96 15.14 10.31 -56.82
N GLY A 97 14.35 11.27 -56.34
CA GLY A 97 13.79 11.26 -54.98
C GLY A 97 12.95 10.01 -54.72
N ARG A 98 12.07 9.64 -55.65
CA ARG A 98 11.23 8.45 -55.55
C ARG A 98 12.06 7.16 -55.48
N ILE A 99 13.08 7.02 -56.32
CA ILE A 99 13.96 5.83 -56.31
C ILE A 99 14.71 5.72 -54.98
N ILE A 100 15.26 6.83 -54.48
CA ILE A 100 15.96 6.85 -53.18
C ILE A 100 15.00 6.47 -52.05
N GLU A 101 13.81 7.07 -52.02
CA GLU A 101 12.81 6.82 -51.00
C GLU A 101 12.32 5.37 -51.01
N GLU A 102 11.94 4.83 -52.17
CA GLU A 102 11.54 3.42 -52.34
C GLU A 102 12.66 2.48 -51.85
N LYS A 103 13.92 2.85 -52.12
CA LYS A 103 15.05 2.03 -51.72
C LYS A 103 15.33 2.08 -50.22
N LEU A 104 15.18 3.25 -49.59
CA LEU A 104 15.25 3.38 -48.13
C LEU A 104 14.13 2.57 -47.45
N ARG A 105 12.91 2.59 -47.99
CA ARG A 105 11.80 1.75 -47.50
C ARG A 105 12.11 0.26 -47.64
N PHE A 106 12.66 -0.16 -48.79
CA PHE A 106 13.04 -1.55 -49.02
C PHE A 106 14.03 -2.08 -47.97
N PHE A 107 14.97 -1.24 -47.52
CA PHE A 107 15.91 -1.60 -46.46
C PHE A 107 15.36 -1.38 -45.04
N GLY A 108 14.11 -0.91 -44.89
CA GLY A 108 13.53 -0.59 -43.57
C GLY A 108 14.10 0.66 -42.90
N LEU A 109 14.85 1.49 -43.65
CA LEU A 109 15.55 2.68 -43.16
C LEU A 109 14.67 3.94 -43.15
N LEU A 110 13.47 3.88 -43.74
CA LEU A 110 12.48 4.95 -43.74
C LEU A 110 11.18 4.44 -43.11
N ARG A 111 10.88 4.89 -41.88
CA ARG A 111 9.71 4.42 -41.09
C ARG A 111 8.52 5.36 -41.12
N THR A 112 8.73 6.65 -41.40
CA THR A 112 7.67 7.66 -41.46
C THR A 112 7.51 8.18 -42.89
N GLU A 113 6.31 8.11 -43.43
CA GLU A 113 6.01 8.74 -44.71
C GLU A 113 5.92 10.26 -44.54
N ARG A 114 6.89 10.97 -45.13
CA ARG A 114 6.90 12.43 -45.17
C ARG A 114 6.00 12.92 -46.30
N THR A 115 5.31 14.04 -46.11
CA THR A 115 4.50 14.71 -47.14
C THR A 115 5.00 16.14 -47.40
N GLY A 116 4.64 16.74 -48.53
CA GLY A 116 5.01 18.11 -48.88
C GLY A 116 6.29 18.27 -49.73
N PRO A 117 6.70 19.52 -50.02
CA PRO A 117 7.72 19.84 -51.03
C PRO A 117 9.14 19.39 -50.65
N PHE A 118 9.39 19.09 -49.38
CA PHE A 118 10.68 18.63 -48.86
C PHE A 118 10.70 17.13 -48.52
N ARG A 119 9.67 16.36 -48.88
CA ARG A 119 9.53 14.93 -48.56
C ARG A 119 10.83 14.13 -48.74
N TYR A 120 11.40 14.19 -49.95
CA TYR A 120 12.59 13.41 -50.31
C TYR A 120 13.85 13.89 -49.58
N VAL A 121 14.01 15.21 -49.46
CA VAL A 121 15.18 15.81 -48.82
C VAL A 121 15.17 15.51 -47.32
N GLY A 122 14.02 15.64 -46.67
CA GLY A 122 13.84 15.27 -45.26
C GLY A 122 14.18 13.81 -45.00
N ALA A 123 13.72 12.89 -45.87
CA ALA A 123 14.04 11.46 -45.77
C ALA A 123 15.54 11.17 -45.88
N ILE A 124 16.27 11.89 -46.74
CA ILE A 124 17.73 11.74 -46.90
C ILE A 124 18.48 12.34 -45.71
N LEU A 125 18.07 13.52 -45.25
CA LEU A 125 18.70 14.21 -44.13
C LEU A 125 18.54 13.43 -42.82
N GLU A 126 17.39 12.80 -42.63
CA GLU A 126 17.19 11.84 -41.54
C GLU A 126 18.27 10.76 -41.53
N GLN A 127 18.72 10.27 -42.68
CA GLN A 127 19.77 9.24 -42.74
C GLN A 127 21.16 9.75 -42.32
N CYS A 128 21.47 11.02 -42.54
CA CYS A 128 22.77 11.58 -42.17
C CYS A 128 22.77 12.35 -40.84
N GLY A 129 21.60 12.72 -40.29
CA GLY A 129 21.51 13.55 -39.09
C GLY A 129 21.76 15.03 -39.42
N VAL A 130 22.98 15.51 -39.22
CA VAL A 130 23.36 16.91 -39.51
C VAL A 130 24.55 16.94 -40.47
N SER A 131 24.53 17.84 -41.45
CA SER A 131 25.66 17.97 -42.37
C SER A 131 26.93 18.44 -41.65
N ARG A 132 28.08 18.00 -42.13
CA ARG A 132 29.38 18.22 -41.48
C ARG A 132 29.65 19.70 -41.18
N ARG A 133 29.26 20.60 -42.08
CA ARG A 133 29.44 22.06 -41.92
C ARG A 133 28.59 22.67 -40.81
N HIS A 134 27.49 22.03 -40.40
CA HIS A 134 26.58 22.53 -39.38
C HIS A 134 26.85 21.96 -37.98
N ILE A 135 27.75 20.98 -37.85
CA ILE A 135 28.19 20.43 -36.55
C ILE A 135 28.65 21.53 -35.56
N PRO A 136 29.46 22.54 -35.97
CA PRO A 136 29.87 23.60 -35.05
C PRO A 136 28.70 24.46 -34.54
N ALA A 137 27.70 24.70 -35.39
CA ALA A 137 26.50 25.44 -35.02
C ALA A 137 25.61 24.62 -34.08
N LEU A 138 25.46 23.31 -34.31
CA LEU A 138 24.76 22.40 -33.41
C LEU A 138 25.39 22.40 -32.01
N ALA A 139 26.72 22.30 -31.92
CA ALA A 139 27.45 22.36 -30.66
C ALA A 139 27.18 23.68 -29.91
N ARG A 140 27.11 24.80 -30.63
CA ARG A 140 26.77 26.11 -30.05
C ARG A 140 25.34 26.13 -29.50
N VAL A 141 24.36 25.65 -30.25
CA VAL A 141 22.96 25.56 -29.81
C VAL A 141 22.85 24.78 -28.50
N ILE A 142 23.44 23.57 -28.45
CA ILE A 142 23.40 22.74 -27.23
C ILE A 142 24.08 23.46 -26.06
N LYS A 143 25.22 24.11 -26.29
CA LYS A 143 25.97 24.83 -25.27
C LYS A 143 25.18 26.02 -24.70
N GLU A 144 24.54 26.80 -25.56
CA GLU A 144 23.70 27.94 -25.14
C GLU A 144 22.48 27.47 -24.34
N VAL A 145 21.79 26.43 -24.81
CA VAL A 145 20.61 25.88 -24.10
C VAL A 145 21.00 25.27 -22.75
N LYS A 146 22.11 24.53 -22.68
CA LYS A 146 22.68 24.01 -21.43
C LYS A 146 23.03 25.15 -20.46
N GLY A 147 23.64 26.23 -20.96
CA GLY A 147 24.11 27.36 -20.16
C GLY A 147 23.02 28.10 -19.38
N TYR A 148 21.75 27.98 -19.75
CA TYR A 148 20.64 28.56 -18.99
C TYR A 148 20.30 27.78 -17.70
N ARG A 149 20.56 26.47 -17.65
CA ARG A 149 20.19 25.57 -16.55
C ARG A 149 21.24 24.45 -16.41
N ASP A 150 20.88 23.21 -16.72
CA ASP A 150 21.70 22.01 -16.65
C ASP A 150 21.21 20.95 -17.66
N TRP A 151 21.83 19.76 -17.64
CA TRP A 151 21.45 18.66 -18.52
C TRP A 151 20.06 18.10 -18.26
N ASP A 152 19.63 18.06 -16.99
CA ASP A 152 18.35 17.47 -16.61
C ASP A 152 17.18 18.34 -17.07
N TYR A 153 17.34 19.67 -17.04
CA TYR A 153 16.40 20.58 -17.67
C TYR A 153 16.28 20.35 -19.18
N LEU A 154 17.40 20.26 -19.89
CA LEU A 154 17.41 20.12 -21.35
C LEU A 154 16.74 18.81 -21.80
N LEU A 155 17.04 17.70 -21.13
CA LEU A 155 16.48 16.39 -21.46
C LEU A 155 14.97 16.27 -21.14
N ASN A 156 14.44 17.12 -20.25
CA ASN A 156 13.02 17.17 -19.90
C ASN A 156 12.27 18.32 -20.62
N LEU A 157 12.95 19.11 -21.45
CA LEU A 157 12.37 20.25 -22.14
C LEU A 157 11.30 19.79 -23.13
N LYS A 158 10.11 20.39 -23.10
CA LYS A 158 9.07 20.03 -24.08
C LYS A 158 9.43 20.62 -25.44
N HIS A 159 9.08 19.90 -26.51
CA HIS A 159 9.34 20.38 -27.88
C HIS A 159 8.82 21.82 -28.11
N LYS A 160 7.62 22.15 -27.60
CA LYS A 160 7.06 23.51 -27.67
C LYS A 160 7.92 24.56 -26.98
N GLU A 161 8.50 24.23 -25.82
CA GLU A 161 9.37 25.15 -25.06
C GLU A 161 10.69 25.36 -25.80
N PHE A 162 11.25 24.29 -26.37
CA PHE A 162 12.44 24.36 -27.20
C PHE A 162 12.27 25.27 -28.42
N MET A 163 11.09 25.28 -29.05
CA MET A 163 10.82 26.18 -30.19
C MET A 163 11.05 27.66 -29.85
N TRP A 164 10.65 28.09 -28.65
CA TRP A 164 10.88 29.47 -28.19
C TRP A 164 12.37 29.77 -27.95
N HIS A 165 13.12 28.79 -27.45
CA HIS A 165 14.55 28.96 -27.18
C HIS A 165 15.37 29.05 -28.47
N ILE A 166 15.09 28.21 -29.47
CA ILE A 166 15.85 28.21 -30.72
C ILE A 166 15.54 29.42 -31.60
N GLU A 167 14.39 30.07 -31.41
CA GLU A 167 14.05 31.31 -32.13
C GLU A 167 15.09 32.41 -31.93
N GLY A 168 15.63 32.55 -30.72
CA GLY A 168 16.65 33.54 -30.36
C GLY A 168 18.10 33.18 -30.72
N ILE A 169 18.36 31.95 -31.17
CA ILE A 169 19.72 31.48 -31.50
C ILE A 169 20.01 31.69 -32.99
N SER A 170 21.15 32.33 -33.29
CA SER A 170 21.60 32.58 -34.67
C SER A 170 22.26 31.32 -35.27
N CYS A 171 21.52 30.60 -36.11
CA CYS A 171 22.01 29.48 -36.93
C CYS A 171 21.40 29.48 -38.34
N SER A 172 21.88 28.63 -39.25
CA SER A 172 21.33 28.55 -40.61
C SER A 172 19.85 28.19 -40.61
N ALA A 173 19.10 28.69 -41.59
CA ALA A 173 17.68 28.42 -41.74
C ALA A 173 17.42 26.92 -41.82
N TYR A 174 18.30 26.18 -42.50
CA TYR A 174 18.27 24.73 -42.52
C TYR A 174 18.36 24.10 -41.13
N LEU A 175 19.42 24.39 -40.36
CA LEU A 175 19.65 23.72 -39.07
C LEU A 175 18.47 24.00 -38.12
N LYS A 176 17.97 25.23 -38.14
CA LYS A 176 16.79 25.62 -37.36
C LYS A 176 15.56 24.81 -37.75
N ASN A 177 15.25 24.71 -39.04
CA ASN A 177 14.10 23.93 -39.53
C ASN A 177 14.24 22.43 -39.23
N TYR A 178 15.45 21.87 -39.31
CA TYR A 178 15.70 20.48 -38.96
C TYR A 178 15.50 20.23 -37.45
N LEU A 179 16.04 21.09 -36.58
CA LEU A 179 15.90 20.94 -35.12
C LEU A 179 14.45 21.15 -34.62
N LEU A 180 13.62 21.87 -35.38
CA LEU A 180 12.17 22.02 -35.15
C LEU A 180 11.34 20.85 -35.72
N ASP A 181 11.93 20.00 -36.58
CA ASP A 181 11.32 18.76 -37.04
C ASP A 181 11.39 17.70 -35.94
N THR A 182 10.41 16.80 -35.90
CA THR A 182 10.32 15.74 -34.87
C THR A 182 11.60 14.89 -34.81
N GLU A 183 12.17 14.54 -35.96
CA GLU A 183 13.38 13.70 -36.02
C GLU A 183 14.66 14.47 -35.68
N GLY A 184 14.75 15.76 -36.03
CA GLY A 184 15.89 16.58 -35.62
C GLY A 184 15.87 16.93 -34.14
N TRP A 185 14.70 17.12 -33.54
CA TRP A 185 14.52 17.23 -32.09
C TRP A 185 14.99 15.96 -31.36
N LYS A 186 14.59 14.77 -31.83
CA LYS A 186 15.06 13.49 -31.28
C LYS A 186 16.58 13.34 -31.39
N PHE A 187 17.15 13.68 -32.55
CA PHE A 187 18.59 13.66 -32.75
C PHE A 187 19.32 14.59 -31.77
N LEU A 188 18.80 15.81 -31.55
CA LEU A 188 19.34 16.76 -30.59
C LEU A 188 19.36 16.18 -29.17
N LEU A 189 18.23 15.62 -28.71
CA LEU A 189 18.13 15.01 -27.38
C LEU A 189 19.11 13.84 -27.21
N GLN A 190 19.25 12.98 -28.22
CA GLN A 190 20.23 11.88 -28.23
C GLN A 190 21.66 12.39 -28.10
N VAL A 191 22.04 13.42 -28.87
CA VAL A 191 23.37 14.03 -28.77
C VAL A 191 23.58 14.63 -27.37
N CYS A 192 22.58 15.33 -26.81
CA CYS A 192 22.68 15.89 -25.47
C CYS A 192 22.87 14.82 -24.40
N TYR A 193 22.14 13.70 -24.48
CA TYR A 193 22.27 12.58 -23.56
C TYR A 193 23.66 11.94 -23.63
N LEU A 194 24.18 11.70 -24.83
CA LEU A 194 25.52 11.12 -25.01
C LEU A 194 26.64 12.04 -24.52
N VAL A 195 26.49 13.36 -24.72
CA VAL A 195 27.45 14.34 -24.21
C VAL A 195 27.40 14.40 -22.67
N LYS A 196 26.20 14.31 -22.07
CA LYS A 196 26.04 14.19 -20.61
C LYS A 196 26.81 12.97 -20.08
N LEU A 197 26.61 11.79 -20.66
CA LEU A 197 27.33 10.56 -20.28
C LEU A 197 28.85 10.72 -20.45
N TYR A 198 29.30 11.42 -21.49
CA TYR A 198 30.72 11.65 -21.75
C TYR A 198 31.36 12.62 -20.74
N GLU A 199 30.64 13.67 -20.34
CA GLU A 199 31.07 14.60 -19.28
C GLU A 199 31.13 13.92 -17.91
N GLN A 200 30.18 13.01 -17.63
CA GLN A 200 30.12 12.21 -16.40
C GLN A 200 31.20 11.11 -16.34
N GLY A 201 31.76 10.73 -17.49
CA GLY A 201 32.77 9.68 -17.61
C GLY A 201 32.20 8.27 -17.73
N ASP A 202 30.87 8.14 -17.90
CA ASP A 202 30.20 6.85 -18.10
C ASP A 202 30.44 6.29 -19.52
N ILE A 203 30.83 7.14 -20.48
CA ILE A 203 31.25 6.74 -21.83
C ILE A 203 32.55 7.42 -22.25
N GLU A 204 33.42 6.67 -22.93
CA GLU A 204 34.68 7.17 -23.47
C GLU A 204 34.58 7.64 -24.94
N LEU A 205 35.58 8.42 -25.38
CA LEU A 205 35.61 8.95 -26.75
C LEU A 205 35.68 7.84 -27.80
N PHE A 206 36.44 6.78 -27.53
CA PHE A 206 36.53 5.64 -28.45
C PHE A 206 35.18 4.92 -28.59
N GLU A 207 34.35 4.92 -27.54
CA GLU A 207 33.02 4.34 -27.58
C GLU A 207 32.07 5.20 -28.40
N LEU A 208 32.09 6.53 -28.21
CA LEU A 208 31.33 7.48 -29.03
C LEU A 208 31.61 7.30 -30.53
N ARG A 209 32.89 7.17 -30.91
CA ARG A 209 33.32 6.94 -32.30
C ARG A 209 32.76 5.65 -32.92
N ASN A 210 32.40 4.67 -32.10
CA ASN A 210 31.91 3.36 -32.52
C ASN A 210 30.39 3.20 -32.32
N LEU A 211 29.66 4.28 -31.99
CA LEU A 211 28.20 4.23 -31.87
C LEU A 211 27.53 4.12 -33.25
N SER A 212 26.49 3.28 -33.33
CA SER A 212 25.70 3.15 -34.56
C SER A 212 24.88 4.41 -34.86
N GLY A 213 24.73 4.72 -36.15
CA GLY A 213 23.89 5.80 -36.67
C GLY A 213 24.51 7.19 -36.67
N TYR A 214 25.82 7.30 -36.38
CA TYR A 214 26.62 8.51 -36.51
C TYR A 214 27.73 8.31 -37.54
N GLN A 215 28.15 9.38 -38.21
CA GLN A 215 29.33 9.34 -39.09
C GLN A 215 30.62 9.25 -38.26
N PRO A 216 31.67 8.57 -38.76
CA PRO A 216 32.90 8.34 -38.01
C PRO A 216 33.57 9.61 -37.45
N ASP A 217 33.47 10.74 -38.15
CA ASP A 217 34.08 12.01 -37.74
C ASP A 217 33.12 12.96 -37.01
N PHE A 218 31.85 12.59 -36.82
CA PHE A 218 30.85 13.44 -36.17
C PHE A 218 31.27 13.86 -34.77
N TRP A 219 31.61 12.89 -33.90
CA TRP A 219 31.93 13.14 -32.50
C TRP A 219 33.22 13.93 -32.32
N ASP A 220 34.24 13.66 -33.12
CA ASP A 220 35.50 14.41 -33.07
C ASP A 220 35.28 15.90 -33.43
N ASN A 221 34.53 16.16 -34.50
CA ASN A 221 34.17 17.52 -34.90
C ASN A 221 33.28 18.22 -33.86
N PHE A 222 32.27 17.49 -33.34
CA PHE A 222 31.32 18.01 -32.37
C PHE A 222 32.00 18.38 -31.05
N LEU A 223 32.74 17.45 -30.45
CA LEU A 223 33.39 17.65 -29.15
C LEU A 223 34.53 18.68 -29.24
N GLY A 224 35.23 18.76 -30.38
CA GLY A 224 36.22 19.80 -30.64
C GLY A 224 35.63 21.23 -30.60
N CYS A 225 34.36 21.38 -31.01
CA CYS A 225 33.64 22.64 -30.95
C CYS A 225 32.96 22.87 -29.59
N PHE A 226 32.32 21.85 -29.04
CA PHE A 226 31.55 21.92 -27.79
C PHE A 226 32.45 22.20 -26.58
N ARG A 227 33.62 21.53 -26.54
CA ARG A 227 34.60 21.53 -25.42
C ARG A 227 33.94 21.13 -24.10
N PRO A 228 33.56 19.85 -23.95
CA PRO A 228 32.90 19.36 -22.74
C PRO A 228 33.79 19.50 -21.51
N GLU A 229 33.20 19.87 -20.38
CA GLU A 229 33.89 19.93 -19.10
C GLU A 229 33.82 18.54 -18.46
N ARG A 230 34.92 17.78 -18.53
CA ARG A 230 35.01 16.48 -17.86
C ARG A 230 35.12 16.67 -16.36
N THR A 231 33.98 16.77 -15.70
CA THR A 231 33.86 16.60 -14.27
C THR A 231 33.94 15.11 -13.95
N ARG A 232 35.14 14.61 -13.59
CA ARG A 232 35.24 13.40 -12.74
C ARG A 232 34.76 13.76 -11.35
N VAL A 233 33.49 14.11 -11.26
CA VAL A 233 32.84 14.34 -9.99
C VAL A 233 32.56 12.95 -9.47
N ILE A 234 33.45 12.47 -8.60
CA ILE A 234 33.10 11.52 -7.55
C ILE A 234 32.18 12.27 -6.57
N SER A 235 31.10 12.90 -7.04
CA SER A 235 30.00 13.19 -6.15
C SER A 235 29.40 11.83 -5.91
N GLN A 236 29.25 11.46 -4.66
CA GLN A 236 28.19 10.56 -4.26
C GLN A 236 26.91 11.07 -4.93
N SER A 237 26.57 10.51 -6.09
CA SER A 237 25.37 10.90 -6.81
C SER A 237 24.25 10.34 -5.97
N ARG A 238 23.67 11.20 -5.10
CA ARG A 238 22.54 10.80 -4.27
C ARG A 238 21.42 10.40 -5.21
N ILE A 239 21.17 9.09 -5.26
CA ILE A 239 20.19 8.48 -6.16
C ILE A 239 18.81 8.99 -5.76
N ILE A 240 18.14 9.62 -6.72
CA ILE A 240 16.75 10.03 -6.55
C ILE A 240 15.87 8.83 -6.91
N LEU A 241 15.41 8.13 -5.87
CA LEU A 241 14.40 7.10 -6.02
C LEU A 241 13.07 7.75 -6.43
N LYS A 242 12.28 7.09 -7.27
CA LYS A 242 10.96 7.61 -7.65
C LYS A 242 9.88 6.95 -6.79
N PRO A 243 8.81 7.67 -6.40
CA PRO A 243 7.64 7.03 -5.84
C PRO A 243 7.06 6.01 -6.81
N LYS A 244 6.33 5.01 -6.31
CA LYS A 244 5.69 3.99 -7.15
C LYS A 244 4.19 3.94 -6.90
N LEU A 245 3.43 3.91 -8.00
CA LEU A 245 2.00 3.60 -7.98
C LEU A 245 1.83 2.08 -8.01
N LEU A 246 1.22 1.52 -6.97
CA LEU A 246 1.07 0.08 -6.76
C LEU A 246 -0.40 -0.28 -6.52
N PHE A 247 -0.75 -1.52 -6.82
CA PHE A 247 -1.98 -2.15 -6.37
C PHE A 247 -1.68 -3.01 -5.14
N SER A 248 -2.48 -2.88 -4.08
CA SER A 248 -2.39 -3.74 -2.89
C SER A 248 -3.51 -4.77 -2.93
N PRO A 249 -3.19 -6.07 -3.14
CA PRO A 249 -4.19 -7.12 -3.05
C PRO A 249 -4.84 -7.19 -1.67
N ALA A 250 -4.06 -6.98 -0.60
CA ALA A 250 -4.53 -7.09 0.80
C ALA A 250 -5.60 -6.05 1.15
N GLU A 251 -5.42 -4.81 0.70
CA GLU A 251 -6.37 -3.70 0.95
C GLU A 251 -7.37 -3.54 -0.22
N ASN A 252 -7.20 -4.33 -1.29
CA ASN A 252 -7.89 -4.22 -2.57
C ASN A 252 -8.06 -2.76 -3.06
N CYS A 253 -6.97 -2.00 -3.00
CA CYS A 253 -6.95 -0.59 -3.33
C CYS A 253 -5.64 -0.19 -4.03
N LEU A 254 -5.64 0.98 -4.67
CA LEU A 254 -4.40 1.60 -5.14
C LEU A 254 -3.69 2.35 -4.01
N LEU A 255 -2.37 2.38 -4.11
CA LEU A 255 -1.54 3.15 -3.20
C LEU A 255 -0.37 3.79 -3.93
N LEU A 256 0.06 4.94 -3.41
CA LEU A 256 1.29 5.59 -3.80
C LEU A 256 2.31 5.41 -2.67
N ARG A 257 3.43 4.77 -3.00
CA ARG A 257 4.51 4.49 -2.04
C ARG A 257 5.68 5.43 -2.27
N PHE A 258 6.13 6.08 -1.19
CA PHE A 258 7.19 7.09 -1.23
C PHE A 258 8.53 6.56 -0.72
N PRO A 259 9.66 6.93 -1.35
CA PRO A 259 10.98 6.50 -0.89
C PRO A 259 11.40 7.11 0.45
N SER A 260 10.96 8.33 0.74
CA SER A 260 11.19 9.01 2.03
C SER A 260 10.13 10.07 2.30
N ALA A 261 10.02 10.53 3.55
CA ALA A 261 9.08 11.59 3.93
C ALA A 261 9.32 12.92 3.19
N ALA A 262 10.55 13.17 2.72
CA ALA A 262 10.91 14.38 1.99
C ALA A 262 10.15 14.54 0.67
N TYR A 263 9.73 13.43 0.04
CA TYR A 263 8.97 13.47 -1.22
C TYR A 263 7.61 14.13 -1.05
N ILE A 264 7.00 14.03 0.14
CA ILE A 264 5.67 14.56 0.40
C ILE A 264 5.69 16.07 0.62
N ALA A 265 6.77 16.59 1.20
CA ALA A 265 6.89 18.00 1.54
C ALA A 265 6.83 18.93 0.32
N GLY A 266 7.30 18.46 -0.84
CA GLY A 266 7.32 19.22 -2.09
C GLY A 266 6.23 18.84 -3.10
N MET A 267 5.21 18.07 -2.71
CA MET A 267 4.07 17.77 -3.58
C MET A 267 2.98 18.83 -3.47
N SER A 268 2.34 19.14 -4.60
CA SER A 268 1.10 19.91 -4.60
C SER A 268 0.00 19.15 -3.84
N HIS A 269 -0.63 19.83 -2.87
CA HIS A 269 -1.76 19.28 -2.12
C HIS A 269 -3.06 19.40 -2.91
N PRO A 270 -3.92 18.37 -2.96
CA PRO A 270 -5.27 18.50 -3.48
C PRO A 270 -6.10 19.47 -2.62
N GLU A 271 -6.96 20.28 -3.27
CA GLU A 271 -7.75 21.34 -2.61
C GLU A 271 -8.72 20.85 -1.51
N ALA A 272 -8.98 19.53 -1.40
CA ALA A 272 -10.02 18.92 -0.56
C ALA A 272 -9.54 18.29 0.77
N GLY A 273 -8.50 18.84 1.41
CA GLY A 273 -8.01 18.34 2.71
C GLY A 273 -7.48 16.90 2.68
N ALA A 274 -7.09 16.42 1.50
CA ALA A 274 -6.37 15.15 1.34
C ALA A 274 -4.88 15.41 1.57
N TYR A 275 -4.28 14.70 2.51
CA TYR A 275 -2.86 14.80 2.82
C TYR A 275 -2.15 13.56 2.28
N TRP A 276 -1.04 13.78 1.60
CA TRP A 276 -0.07 12.73 1.31
C TRP A 276 0.48 12.21 2.63
N ARG A 277 0.49 10.89 2.80
CA ARG A 277 1.00 10.18 3.98
C ARG A 277 2.22 9.34 3.60
N TYR A 278 3.25 9.41 4.43
CA TYR A 278 4.44 8.56 4.37
C TYR A 278 4.27 7.38 5.35
N PRO A 279 4.73 6.15 5.01
CA PRO A 279 5.41 5.75 3.77
C PRO A 279 4.49 5.50 2.57
N VAL A 280 3.20 5.31 2.84
CA VAL A 280 2.20 4.96 1.84
C VAL A 280 0.99 5.89 1.95
N THR A 281 0.54 6.40 0.81
CA THR A 281 -0.77 7.04 0.67
C THR A 281 -1.73 6.10 -0.02
N LEU A 282 -2.81 5.71 0.67
CA LEU A 282 -3.91 4.98 0.04
C LEU A 282 -4.67 5.94 -0.88
N LEU A 283 -4.87 5.54 -2.13
CA LEU A 283 -5.58 6.33 -3.14
C LEU A 283 -7.07 6.01 -3.08
N ASN A 284 -7.65 6.20 -1.91
CA ASN A 284 -9.03 5.87 -1.61
C ASN A 284 -9.98 7.06 -1.85
N ARG A 285 -9.58 8.07 -2.63
CA ARG A 285 -10.42 9.23 -2.98
C ARG A 285 -10.28 9.56 -4.47
N PRO A 286 -11.36 9.95 -5.18
CA PRO A 286 -11.31 10.27 -6.60
C PRO A 286 -10.27 11.35 -6.96
N GLU A 287 -10.09 12.35 -6.09
CA GLU A 287 -9.22 13.50 -6.36
C GLU A 287 -7.73 13.14 -6.29
N LEU A 288 -7.39 11.99 -5.70
CA LEU A 288 -6.03 11.46 -5.64
C LEU A 288 -5.64 10.71 -6.91
N LEU A 289 -6.59 10.35 -7.78
CA LEU A 289 -6.36 9.62 -9.03
C LEU A 289 -6.11 10.61 -10.17
N VAL A 290 -4.83 10.78 -10.51
CA VAL A 290 -4.35 11.75 -11.51
C VAL A 290 -3.47 11.09 -12.56
N ASP A 291 -3.32 11.73 -13.72
CA ASP A 291 -2.50 11.22 -14.84
C ASP A 291 -1.00 11.25 -14.54
N TYR A 292 -0.55 12.16 -13.66
CA TYR A 292 0.84 12.29 -13.25
C TYR A 292 0.93 12.74 -11.79
N TYR A 293 1.85 12.13 -11.04
CA TYR A 293 2.26 12.63 -9.73
C TYR A 293 3.59 13.35 -9.89
N SER A 294 3.74 14.52 -9.28
CA SER A 294 5.00 15.26 -9.32
C SER A 294 5.23 15.99 -8.00
N GLY A 295 6.50 16.28 -7.74
CA GLY A 295 6.92 17.03 -6.58
C GLY A 295 8.35 17.51 -6.71
N CYS A 296 8.79 18.22 -5.68
CA CYS A 296 10.14 18.77 -5.58
C CYS A 296 10.87 18.21 -4.37
N LEU A 297 12.16 17.95 -4.50
CA LEU A 297 13.05 17.55 -3.41
C LEU A 297 14.18 18.57 -3.31
N GLU A 298 14.51 19.00 -2.10
CA GLU A 298 15.78 19.68 -1.86
C GLU A 298 16.85 18.65 -1.51
N ILE A 299 17.88 18.57 -2.36
CA ILE A 299 19.04 17.70 -2.17
C ILE A 299 20.28 18.59 -2.25
N ASP A 300 21.02 18.68 -1.14
CA ASP A 300 22.28 19.44 -1.03
C ASP A 300 22.15 20.92 -1.48
N GLY A 301 21.02 21.54 -1.13
CA GLY A 301 20.71 22.94 -1.49
C GLY A 301 20.28 23.14 -2.94
N LYS A 302 20.11 22.08 -3.72
CA LYS A 302 19.54 22.10 -5.07
C LYS A 302 18.15 21.49 -5.07
N SER A 303 17.22 22.17 -5.74
CA SER A 303 15.85 21.72 -5.95
C SER A 303 15.82 20.79 -7.17
N THR A 304 15.45 19.53 -6.95
CA THR A 304 15.27 18.53 -7.99
C THR A 304 13.81 18.11 -8.08
N ASN A 305 13.23 18.27 -9.27
CA ASN A 305 11.86 17.86 -9.52
C ASN A 305 11.79 16.38 -9.89
N TRP A 306 10.74 15.70 -9.46
CA TRP A 306 10.43 14.34 -9.86
C TRP A 306 9.00 14.27 -10.39
N MET A 307 8.78 13.35 -11.32
CA MET A 307 7.47 13.06 -11.87
C MET A 307 7.37 11.57 -12.19
N ILE A 308 6.21 11.00 -11.90
CA ILE A 308 5.86 9.63 -12.29
C ILE A 308 4.49 9.64 -12.98
N THR A 309 4.28 8.68 -13.86
CA THR A 309 2.97 8.45 -14.47
C THR A 309 2.00 7.96 -13.40
N GLY A 310 0.84 8.60 -13.31
CA GLY A 310 -0.28 8.13 -12.50
C GLY A 310 -1.30 7.38 -13.35
N TRP A 311 -2.40 7.00 -12.72
CA TRP A 311 -3.54 6.39 -13.41
C TRP A 311 -4.82 7.08 -12.96
N LYS A 312 -5.55 7.58 -13.95
CA LYS A 312 -6.91 8.07 -13.81
C LYS A 312 -7.86 7.07 -14.48
N PRO A 313 -8.85 6.52 -13.77
CA PRO A 313 -9.78 5.57 -14.36
C PRO A 313 -10.56 6.19 -15.52
N ASP A 314 -10.54 5.50 -16.65
CA ASP A 314 -11.20 5.91 -17.90
C ASP A 314 -12.21 4.88 -18.41
N GLY A 315 -12.49 3.83 -17.61
CA GLY A 315 -13.43 2.76 -17.96
C GLY A 315 -12.79 1.59 -18.70
N GLU A 316 -11.48 1.60 -18.86
CA GLU A 316 -10.72 0.55 -19.55
C GLU A 316 -9.78 -0.17 -18.55
N SER A 317 -9.29 -1.34 -18.93
CA SER A 317 -8.43 -2.18 -18.07
C SER A 317 -7.06 -1.56 -17.81
N VAL A 318 -6.47 -1.86 -16.65
CA VAL A 318 -5.14 -1.39 -16.25
C VAL A 318 -4.32 -2.52 -15.63
N ILE A 319 -3.01 -2.51 -15.88
CA ILE A 319 -2.07 -3.52 -15.41
C ILE A 319 -1.06 -2.93 -14.44
N PHE A 320 -0.76 -3.72 -13.41
CA PHE A 320 0.33 -3.50 -12.48
C PHE A 320 1.22 -4.74 -12.50
N ASP A 321 2.49 -4.56 -12.83
CA ASP A 321 3.50 -5.58 -12.57
C ASP A 321 3.59 -5.80 -11.05
N ILE A 322 3.60 -7.06 -10.61
CA ILE A 322 3.61 -7.40 -9.18
C ILE A 322 4.85 -6.80 -8.48
N ARG A 323 5.93 -6.53 -9.22
CA ARG A 323 7.22 -6.02 -8.72
C ARG A 323 7.42 -4.54 -9.08
N GLN A 324 7.14 -4.16 -10.33
CA GLN A 324 7.44 -2.81 -10.83
C GLN A 324 6.32 -1.81 -10.56
N GLY A 325 5.09 -2.27 -10.37
CA GLY A 325 3.92 -1.42 -10.19
C GLY A 325 3.22 -1.08 -11.50
N PHE A 326 2.61 0.10 -11.54
CA PHE A 326 1.77 0.54 -12.65
C PHE A 326 2.48 0.49 -14.00
N ILE A 327 1.86 -0.17 -14.99
CA ILE A 327 2.31 -0.19 -16.38
C ILE A 327 1.40 0.71 -17.20
N ARG A 328 1.99 1.69 -17.87
CA ARG A 328 1.26 2.59 -18.76
C ARG A 328 0.79 1.85 -20.01
N ARG A 329 -0.43 2.13 -20.47
CA ARG A 329 -0.92 1.70 -21.78
C ARG A 329 0.01 2.15 -22.92
N GLY A 330 0.09 1.33 -23.97
CA GLY A 330 1.06 1.45 -25.06
C GLY A 330 2.42 0.79 -24.78
N THR A 331 2.66 0.34 -23.54
CA THR A 331 3.84 -0.46 -23.19
C THR A 331 3.64 -1.91 -23.64
N ALA A 332 4.73 -2.60 -24.01
CA ALA A 332 4.68 -4.02 -24.30
C ALA A 332 4.57 -4.81 -22.98
N LEU A 333 3.71 -5.83 -22.95
CA LEU A 333 3.56 -6.72 -21.81
C LEU A 333 4.40 -7.98 -22.01
N TYR A 334 5.23 -8.29 -21.03
CA TYR A 334 6.11 -9.45 -21.06
C TYR A 334 5.44 -10.65 -20.38
N PRO A 335 5.85 -11.89 -20.72
CA PRO A 335 5.35 -13.04 -20.01
C PRO A 335 5.72 -12.98 -18.52
N GLY A 336 4.74 -13.19 -17.64
CA GLY A 336 4.94 -13.03 -16.20
C GLY A 336 3.62 -12.88 -15.44
N GLU A 337 3.71 -12.63 -14.15
CA GLU A 337 2.54 -12.42 -13.29
C GLU A 337 2.27 -10.93 -13.06
N TYR A 338 1.00 -10.55 -13.14
CA TYR A 338 0.53 -9.17 -13.05
C TYR A 338 -0.74 -9.09 -12.21
N TYR A 339 -1.01 -7.91 -11.65
CA TYR A 339 -2.35 -7.54 -11.20
C TYR A 339 -3.07 -6.80 -12.33
N LEU A 340 -4.26 -7.30 -12.68
CA LEU A 340 -5.14 -6.72 -13.68
C LEU A 340 -6.37 -6.15 -12.99
N LEU A 341 -6.64 -4.86 -13.20
CA LEU A 341 -7.91 -4.24 -12.83
C LEU A 341 -8.75 -4.11 -14.08
N SER A 342 -9.86 -4.83 -14.11
CA SER A 342 -10.82 -4.86 -15.21
C SER A 342 -12.12 -4.17 -14.80
N PRO A 343 -12.80 -3.42 -15.68
CA PRO A 343 -14.19 -3.02 -15.45
C PRO A 343 -15.07 -4.24 -15.14
N VAL A 344 -16.05 -4.12 -14.23
CA VAL A 344 -16.88 -5.27 -13.78
C VAL A 344 -17.64 -5.95 -14.93
N ASP A 345 -17.93 -5.22 -16.01
CA ASP A 345 -18.63 -5.74 -17.19
C ASP A 345 -17.69 -6.36 -18.25
N TYR A 346 -16.38 -6.40 -18.01
CA TYR A 346 -15.38 -6.94 -18.92
C TYR A 346 -14.67 -8.16 -18.30
N ASP A 347 -14.85 -9.33 -18.90
CA ASP A 347 -14.08 -10.52 -18.57
C ASP A 347 -12.72 -10.49 -19.30
N PRO A 348 -11.59 -10.58 -18.57
CA PRO A 348 -10.29 -10.47 -19.18
C PRO A 348 -9.91 -11.74 -19.95
N ASP A 349 -9.46 -11.58 -21.19
CA ASP A 349 -9.00 -12.67 -22.06
C ASP A 349 -7.53 -13.03 -21.77
N CYS A 350 -7.26 -13.53 -20.56
CA CYS A 350 -5.95 -13.99 -20.11
C CYS A 350 -6.06 -15.06 -19.02
N HIS A 351 -4.94 -15.72 -18.69
CA HIS A 351 -4.95 -16.74 -17.63
C HIS A 351 -5.09 -16.11 -16.25
N ILE A 352 -6.27 -16.21 -15.66
CA ILE A 352 -6.54 -15.77 -14.28
C ILE A 352 -5.96 -16.81 -13.32
N ILE A 353 -4.92 -16.41 -12.58
CA ILE A 353 -4.38 -17.19 -11.46
C ILE A 353 -5.34 -17.08 -10.27
N ARG A 354 -5.83 -15.86 -10.00
CA ARG A 354 -6.65 -15.56 -8.82
C ARG A 354 -7.63 -14.41 -9.07
N ASP A 355 -8.85 -14.56 -8.56
CA ASP A 355 -9.80 -13.45 -8.42
C ASP A 355 -9.63 -12.82 -7.04
N LEU A 356 -9.30 -11.53 -7.01
CA LEU A 356 -9.04 -10.77 -5.79
C LEU A 356 -10.27 -9.97 -5.32
N GLY A 357 -11.36 -10.02 -6.09
CA GLY A 357 -12.65 -9.42 -5.76
C GLY A 357 -12.86 -8.01 -6.32
N GLN A 358 -14.02 -7.43 -6.01
CA GLN A 358 -14.37 -6.06 -6.41
C GLN A 358 -13.52 -5.04 -5.66
N MET A 359 -12.88 -4.17 -6.44
CA MET A 359 -11.98 -3.14 -5.94
C MET A 359 -12.75 -1.97 -5.34
N GLN A 360 -12.28 -1.47 -4.19
CA GLN A 360 -12.83 -0.26 -3.58
C GLN A 360 -12.20 0.99 -4.21
N LEU A 361 -12.69 1.40 -5.38
CA LEU A 361 -12.42 2.73 -5.93
C LEU A 361 -13.60 3.65 -5.58
N LEU A 362 -13.36 4.70 -4.79
CA LEU A 362 -14.38 5.72 -4.55
C LEU A 362 -14.61 6.49 -5.86
N GLY A 363 -15.86 6.57 -6.33
CA GLY A 363 -16.25 7.20 -7.60
C GLY A 363 -17.38 6.45 -8.32
N LYS A 364 -17.59 6.74 -9.61
CA LYS A 364 -18.56 6.00 -10.47
C LYS A 364 -17.94 4.75 -11.12
N TRP A 365 -16.72 4.40 -10.78
CA TRP A 365 -15.94 3.37 -11.46
C TRP A 365 -16.00 2.06 -10.69
N ASN A 366 -16.51 1.00 -11.34
CA ASN A 366 -16.58 -0.34 -10.77
C ASN A 366 -15.53 -1.21 -11.46
N TYR A 367 -14.52 -1.62 -10.69
CA TYR A 367 -13.46 -2.52 -11.16
C TYR A 367 -13.44 -3.82 -10.34
N ARG A 368 -13.08 -4.91 -11.00
CA ARG A 368 -12.72 -6.19 -10.40
C ARG A 368 -11.23 -6.41 -10.58
N SER A 369 -10.60 -6.96 -9.55
CA SER A 369 -9.16 -7.15 -9.50
C SER A 369 -8.81 -8.63 -9.63
N TYR A 370 -7.78 -8.91 -10.42
CA TYR A 370 -7.30 -10.26 -10.70
C TYR A 370 -5.78 -10.32 -10.57
N GLN A 371 -5.26 -11.46 -10.14
CA GLN A 371 -3.88 -11.86 -10.41
C GLN A 371 -3.89 -12.73 -11.67
N VAL A 372 -3.11 -12.35 -12.67
CA VAL A 372 -3.12 -12.99 -13.99
C VAL A 372 -1.70 -13.38 -14.39
N ALA A 373 -1.57 -14.50 -15.11
CA ALA A 373 -0.35 -14.84 -15.83
C ALA A 373 -0.52 -14.38 -17.27
N ILE A 374 0.36 -13.51 -17.73
CA ILE A 374 0.43 -13.09 -19.13
C ILE A 374 1.43 -14.01 -19.83
N THR A 375 1.03 -14.52 -20.99
CA THR A 375 1.87 -15.30 -21.90
C THR A 375 2.19 -14.49 -23.16
N PRO A 376 3.17 -14.90 -23.99
CA PRO A 376 3.46 -14.21 -25.25
C PRO A 376 2.27 -14.12 -26.20
N ASN A 377 1.20 -14.92 -26.00
CA ASN A 377 0.05 -14.97 -26.88
C ASN A 377 -1.11 -14.09 -26.45
N ASP A 378 -1.14 -13.68 -25.18
CA ASP A 378 -2.27 -12.94 -24.61
C ASP A 378 -2.30 -11.51 -25.18
N VAL A 379 -3.52 -10.99 -25.36
CA VAL A 379 -3.74 -9.64 -25.88
C VAL A 379 -4.58 -8.88 -24.87
N ILE A 380 -3.96 -7.93 -24.18
CA ILE A 380 -4.66 -7.03 -23.27
C ILE A 380 -4.94 -5.73 -24.01
N PRO A 381 -6.22 -5.30 -24.13
CA PRO A 381 -6.57 -4.03 -24.77
C PRO A 381 -5.77 -2.85 -24.24
N GLY A 382 -5.26 -2.03 -25.17
CA GLY A 382 -4.44 -0.86 -24.83
C GLY A 382 -2.96 -1.14 -24.54
N TYR A 383 -2.50 -2.39 -24.62
CA TYR A 383 -1.10 -2.76 -24.46
C TYR A 383 -0.53 -3.41 -25.72
N ARG A 384 0.78 -3.28 -25.93
CA ARG A 384 1.47 -3.95 -27.05
C ARG A 384 1.74 -5.40 -26.68
N LYS A 385 1.54 -6.31 -27.62
CA LYS A 385 1.97 -7.70 -27.49
C LYS A 385 3.50 -7.76 -27.46
N PHE A 386 4.07 -8.67 -26.66
CA PHE A 386 5.48 -8.99 -26.79
C PHE A 386 5.76 -9.52 -28.21
N ILE A 387 6.63 -8.82 -28.94
CA ILE A 387 7.18 -9.26 -30.21
C ILE A 387 8.66 -9.52 -29.96
N ASP A 388 9.14 -10.69 -30.36
CA ASP A 388 10.57 -11.03 -30.34
C ASP A 388 11.29 -10.20 -31.41
N ASP A 389 11.46 -8.91 -31.13
CA ASP A 389 12.17 -7.94 -31.96
C ASP A 389 13.60 -7.79 -31.40
N GLN A 390 14.60 -7.93 -32.25
CA GLN A 390 16.03 -8.06 -31.86
C GLN A 390 16.62 -6.81 -31.17
N ASP A 391 15.87 -5.71 -31.10
CA ASP A 391 16.33 -4.43 -30.55
C ASP A 391 15.61 -4.02 -29.23
N GLU A 392 14.66 -4.81 -28.69
CA GLU A 392 14.10 -4.59 -27.34
C GLU A 392 14.79 -5.48 -26.29
N VAL A 393 15.67 -4.87 -25.48
CA VAL A 393 16.38 -5.53 -24.38
C VAL A 393 15.69 -5.24 -23.05
N HIS A 394 15.50 -6.29 -22.25
CA HIS A 394 14.94 -6.22 -20.91
C HIS A 394 16.01 -6.51 -19.88
N ILE A 395 15.81 -5.96 -18.68
CA ILE A 395 16.66 -6.21 -17.52
C ILE A 395 15.75 -6.63 -16.36
N TYR A 396 16.09 -7.73 -15.68
CA TYR A 396 15.29 -8.27 -14.59
C TYR A 396 16.14 -9.04 -13.59
N TRP A 397 15.62 -9.19 -12.37
CA TRP A 397 16.20 -10.04 -11.34
C TRP A 397 15.83 -11.51 -11.56
N VAL A 398 16.80 -12.40 -11.42
CA VAL A 398 16.60 -13.86 -11.37
C VAL A 398 16.39 -14.26 -9.91
N GLU A 399 15.28 -14.95 -9.64
CA GLU A 399 14.92 -15.48 -8.30
C GLU A 399 15.12 -14.46 -7.15
N PRO A 400 14.61 -13.21 -7.26
CA PRO A 400 14.90 -12.15 -6.29
C PRO A 400 14.44 -12.47 -4.87
N ASP A 401 13.40 -13.29 -4.72
CA ASP A 401 12.80 -13.62 -3.43
C ASP A 401 13.75 -14.42 -2.51
N GLN A 402 14.79 -15.05 -3.06
CA GLN A 402 15.81 -15.76 -2.26
C GLN A 402 16.62 -14.81 -1.35
N TYR A 403 16.86 -13.58 -1.80
CA TYR A 403 17.68 -12.60 -1.09
C TYR A 403 16.88 -11.40 -0.61
N ARG A 404 15.56 -11.43 -0.77
CA ARG A 404 14.71 -10.28 -0.48
C ARG A 404 14.60 -10.07 1.02
N LEU A 405 14.58 -8.80 1.43
CA LEU A 405 14.24 -8.46 2.81
C LEU A 405 12.77 -8.75 3.06
N ASP A 406 12.51 -9.78 3.85
CA ASP A 406 11.17 -10.14 4.30
C ASP A 406 10.47 -8.94 4.95
N TYR A 407 9.18 -8.78 4.61
CA TYR A 407 8.31 -7.73 5.16
C TYR A 407 8.75 -6.29 4.87
N SER A 408 9.70 -6.09 3.95
CA SER A 408 10.06 -4.75 3.46
C SER A 408 8.82 -4.07 2.86
N ASP A 409 8.50 -2.90 3.38
CA ASP A 409 7.47 -2.01 2.84
C ASP A 409 8.07 -0.95 1.90
N SER A 410 9.28 -1.22 1.35
CA SER A 410 9.97 -0.30 0.44
C SER A 410 9.34 -0.29 -0.96
N SER A 411 9.40 0.85 -1.66
CA SER A 411 9.09 0.94 -3.10
C SER A 411 10.20 0.35 -3.96
N THR A 412 11.38 0.17 -3.37
CA THR A 412 12.59 -0.28 -4.05
C THR A 412 12.88 -1.71 -3.65
N ASP A 413 13.36 -2.52 -4.60
CA ASP A 413 13.71 -3.91 -4.29
C ASP A 413 14.81 -3.92 -3.22
N THR A 414 14.47 -4.49 -2.06
CA THR A 414 15.39 -4.51 -0.92
C THR A 414 15.92 -5.91 -0.74
N PHE A 415 17.23 -6.06 -0.78
CA PHE A 415 17.93 -7.34 -0.67
C PHE A 415 18.84 -7.36 0.57
N VAL A 416 19.14 -8.55 1.06
CA VAL A 416 19.94 -8.80 2.25
C VAL A 416 21.11 -9.72 1.89
N GLY A 417 22.32 -9.28 2.25
CA GLY A 417 23.58 -10.02 2.04
C GLY A 417 24.08 -10.00 0.60
N PHE A 418 23.26 -10.45 -0.35
CA PHE A 418 23.65 -10.60 -1.76
C PHE A 418 22.70 -9.90 -2.71
N LEU A 419 23.25 -9.36 -3.79
CA LEU A 419 22.47 -8.89 -4.92
C LEU A 419 22.03 -10.09 -5.78
N PRO A 420 20.73 -10.27 -6.09
CA PRO A 420 20.28 -11.33 -6.98
C PRO A 420 20.95 -11.25 -8.35
N GLU A 421 20.97 -12.37 -9.08
CA GLU A 421 21.49 -12.37 -10.44
C GLU A 421 20.66 -11.42 -11.33
N ILE A 422 21.36 -10.64 -12.14
CA ILE A 422 20.77 -9.71 -13.10
C ILE A 422 20.88 -10.35 -14.47
N LYS A 423 19.75 -10.46 -15.16
CA LYS A 423 19.72 -11.04 -16.51
C LYS A 423 19.15 -10.07 -17.52
N LEU A 424 19.74 -10.10 -18.71
CA LEU A 424 19.23 -9.42 -19.90
C LEU A 424 18.57 -10.43 -20.84
N SER A 425 17.49 -10.03 -21.52
CA SER A 425 16.83 -10.89 -22.54
C SER A 425 17.77 -11.23 -23.69
N ASP A 426 18.48 -10.22 -24.21
CA ASP A 426 19.56 -10.36 -25.18
C ASP A 426 20.68 -9.37 -24.87
N PHE A 427 21.92 -9.86 -24.74
CA PHE A 427 23.09 -9.03 -24.46
C PHE A 427 23.73 -8.49 -25.76
N THR A 428 23.32 -8.99 -26.93
CA THR A 428 23.87 -8.62 -28.24
C THR A 428 23.77 -7.12 -28.53
N PRO A 429 22.65 -6.42 -28.23
CA PRO A 429 22.56 -4.97 -28.48
C PRO A 429 23.50 -4.15 -27.59
N VAL A 430 23.88 -4.66 -26.41
CA VAL A 430 24.88 -4.02 -25.53
C VAL A 430 26.28 -4.14 -26.15
N VAL A 431 26.65 -5.35 -26.61
CA VAL A 431 27.94 -5.61 -27.27
C VAL A 431 28.07 -4.84 -28.57
N LYS A 432 26.97 -4.70 -29.33
CA LYS A 432 26.93 -3.93 -30.59
C LYS A 432 26.82 -2.42 -30.39
N ASN A 433 26.91 -1.90 -29.17
CA ASN A 433 26.78 -0.46 -28.85
C ASN A 433 25.47 0.18 -29.36
N ARG A 434 24.40 -0.61 -29.47
CA ARG A 434 23.06 -0.09 -29.76
C ARG A 434 22.40 0.41 -28.48
N VAL A 435 22.59 -0.33 -27.39
CA VAL A 435 22.10 -0.02 -26.04
C VAL A 435 23.29 0.00 -25.07
N GLY A 436 23.26 0.86 -24.06
CA GLY A 436 24.24 0.86 -22.97
C GLY A 436 23.62 0.28 -21.71
N LEU A 437 24.34 -0.61 -21.02
CA LEU A 437 23.98 -1.06 -19.68
C LEU A 437 24.79 -0.23 -18.67
N PHE A 438 24.10 0.53 -17.83
CA PHE A 438 24.71 1.47 -16.89
C PHE A 438 24.30 1.17 -15.47
N TYR A 439 25.12 1.59 -14.51
CA TYR A 439 24.76 1.59 -13.10
C TYR A 439 25.03 2.95 -12.47
N THR A 440 24.27 3.26 -11.44
CA THR A 440 24.53 4.37 -10.52
C THR A 440 24.31 3.86 -9.11
N THR A 441 25.31 3.98 -8.25
CA THR A 441 25.28 3.50 -6.86
C THR A 441 25.70 4.63 -5.91
N SER A 442 25.51 4.43 -4.61
CA SER A 442 26.05 5.32 -3.58
C SER A 442 27.57 5.51 -3.65
N TYR A 443 28.29 4.60 -4.31
CA TYR A 443 29.75 4.63 -4.43
C TYR A 443 30.26 5.15 -5.78
N GLY A 444 29.40 5.23 -6.80
CA GLY A 444 29.76 5.72 -8.13
C GLY A 444 28.84 5.24 -9.24
N SER A 445 29.07 5.76 -10.45
CA SER A 445 28.40 5.35 -11.68
C SER A 445 29.38 4.71 -12.66
N GLY A 446 28.84 3.96 -13.62
CA GLY A 446 29.64 3.37 -14.69
C GLY A 446 28.81 2.61 -15.71
N ARG A 447 29.52 1.99 -16.65
CA ARG A 447 28.96 1.21 -17.75
C ARG A 447 29.46 -0.23 -17.72
N ILE A 448 28.56 -1.16 -17.98
CA ILE A 448 28.80 -2.60 -18.10
C ILE A 448 28.74 -2.98 -19.58
N ARG A 449 29.81 -3.61 -20.08
CA ARG A 449 30.01 -3.91 -21.51
C ARG A 449 29.96 -5.39 -21.83
N THR A 450 30.20 -6.24 -20.83
CA THR A 450 30.28 -7.69 -20.99
C THR A 450 29.53 -8.38 -19.85
N MET A 451 29.15 -9.64 -20.06
CA MET A 451 28.58 -10.46 -18.97
C MET A 451 29.57 -10.65 -17.81
N ALA A 452 30.88 -10.68 -18.08
CA ALA A 452 31.89 -10.77 -17.04
C ALA A 452 31.93 -9.50 -16.16
N GLU A 453 31.79 -8.32 -16.77
CA GLU A 453 31.66 -7.05 -16.02
C GLU A 453 30.35 -7.00 -15.21
N LEU A 454 29.26 -7.57 -15.71
CA LEU A 454 27.99 -7.63 -14.98
C LEU A 454 28.10 -8.49 -13.72
N GLU A 455 28.75 -9.65 -13.83
CA GLU A 455 28.98 -10.54 -12.69
C GLU A 455 29.98 -9.92 -11.69
N LEU A 456 31.02 -9.25 -12.16
CA LEU A 456 31.94 -8.50 -11.31
C LEU A 456 31.20 -7.40 -10.52
N PHE A 457 30.35 -6.61 -11.20
CA PHE A 457 29.53 -5.59 -10.56
C PHE A 457 28.68 -6.20 -9.44
N ARG A 458 28.00 -7.32 -9.69
CA ARG A 458 27.18 -8.01 -8.68
C ARG A 458 27.99 -8.43 -7.45
N GLN A 459 29.20 -8.96 -7.65
CA GLN A 459 30.10 -9.36 -6.57
C GLN A 459 30.60 -8.14 -5.78
N GLU A 460 31.01 -7.08 -6.47
CA GLU A 460 31.44 -5.82 -5.84
C GLU A 460 30.33 -5.20 -5.00
N MET A 461 29.08 -5.18 -5.50
CA MET A 461 27.94 -4.67 -4.74
C MET A 461 27.67 -5.49 -3.49
N SER A 462 27.70 -6.82 -3.61
CA SER A 462 27.49 -7.74 -2.48
C SER A 462 28.54 -7.55 -1.38
N ASN A 463 29.79 -7.31 -1.75
CA ASN A 463 30.89 -7.05 -0.81
C ASN A 463 30.87 -5.63 -0.22
N SER A 464 30.12 -4.70 -0.83
CA SER A 464 30.12 -3.27 -0.46
C SER A 464 28.85 -2.84 0.29
N ALA A 465 27.98 -3.79 0.67
CA ALA A 465 26.76 -3.49 1.41
C ALA A 465 27.05 -2.68 2.70
N PRO A 466 26.26 -1.64 3.03
CA PRO A 466 25.02 -1.23 2.37
C PRO A 466 25.26 -0.50 1.04
N VAL A 467 24.43 -0.79 0.04
CA VAL A 467 24.45 -0.12 -1.27
C VAL A 467 23.04 0.30 -1.67
N ILE A 468 22.84 1.57 -2.02
CA ILE A 468 21.67 2.00 -2.78
C ILE A 468 22.10 2.15 -4.24
N GLY A 469 21.30 1.64 -5.17
CA GLY A 469 21.70 1.58 -6.56
C GLY A 469 20.54 1.53 -7.54
N ARG A 470 20.87 1.85 -8.78
CA ARG A 470 20.07 1.48 -9.95
C ARG A 470 20.98 0.90 -11.02
N ILE A 471 20.47 -0.09 -11.75
CA ILE A 471 21.04 -0.59 -12.98
C ILE A 471 20.01 -0.39 -14.09
N TYR A 472 20.43 0.21 -15.20
CA TYR A 472 19.49 0.66 -16.23
C TYR A 472 20.07 0.53 -17.63
N LEU A 473 19.18 0.34 -18.59
CA LEU A 473 19.49 0.34 -20.01
C LEU A 473 19.31 1.75 -20.54
N GLY A 474 20.35 2.35 -21.08
CA GLY A 474 20.32 3.68 -21.71
C GLY A 474 20.45 3.58 -23.22
N ASN A 475 19.77 4.47 -23.96
CA ASN A 475 19.87 4.45 -25.41
C ASN A 475 21.08 5.23 -25.90
N ILE A 476 22.09 4.52 -26.41
CA ILE A 476 23.35 5.12 -26.86
C ILE A 476 23.48 5.14 -28.38
N GLY A 477 22.83 4.21 -29.08
CA GLY A 477 22.75 4.22 -30.53
C GLY A 477 21.70 5.22 -31.02
N ARG A 478 21.93 5.78 -32.21
CA ARG A 478 20.87 6.51 -32.89
C ARG A 478 19.78 5.51 -33.28
N HIS A 479 18.52 5.78 -32.95
CA HIS A 479 17.41 4.86 -33.18
C HIS A 479 16.09 5.60 -33.43
N HIS A 480 15.14 4.93 -34.08
CA HIS A 480 13.89 5.50 -34.63
C HIS A 480 12.67 5.48 -33.67
N ARG A 481 12.87 5.39 -32.35
CA ARG A 481 11.71 5.28 -31.41
C ARG A 481 10.84 6.54 -31.45
N GLN A 482 9.52 6.36 -31.29
CA GLN A 482 8.53 7.44 -31.38
C GLN A 482 8.71 8.48 -30.26
N ASP A 483 9.09 8.05 -29.05
CA ASP A 483 9.41 8.90 -27.91
C ASP A 483 10.87 8.66 -27.46
N PHE A 484 11.66 9.74 -27.35
CA PHE A 484 12.99 9.67 -26.76
C PHE A 484 12.84 9.50 -25.24
N SER A 485 13.30 8.36 -24.72
CA SER A 485 13.53 8.15 -23.29
C SER A 485 15.02 7.92 -23.08
N ALA A 486 15.61 8.65 -22.12
CA ALA A 486 17.00 8.47 -21.73
C ALA A 486 17.25 7.04 -21.21
N ASP A 487 16.33 6.53 -20.40
CA ASP A 487 16.39 5.20 -19.80
C ASP A 487 15.31 4.30 -20.46
N ILE A 488 15.71 3.17 -21.02
CA ILE A 488 14.85 2.16 -21.67
C ILE A 488 14.15 1.30 -20.61
N ALA A 489 14.89 0.87 -19.59
CA ALA A 489 14.41 0.09 -18.46
C ALA A 489 15.37 0.28 -17.27
N GLU A 490 14.87 0.18 -16.04
CA GLU A 490 15.68 0.30 -14.83
C GLU A 490 15.25 -0.71 -13.76
N LEU A 491 16.24 -1.20 -12.99
CA LEU A 491 16.05 -1.88 -11.72
C LEU A 491 16.66 -1.02 -10.62
N GLN A 492 15.84 -0.61 -9.66
CA GLN A 492 16.29 0.13 -8.48
C GLN A 492 16.37 -0.85 -7.31
N PHE A 493 17.48 -0.81 -6.56
CA PHE A 493 17.69 -1.70 -5.43
C PHE A 493 18.27 -0.98 -4.21
N PHE A 494 18.02 -1.58 -3.05
CA PHE A 494 18.75 -1.32 -1.82
C PHE A 494 19.28 -2.64 -1.27
N LEU A 495 20.59 -2.74 -1.10
CA LEU A 495 21.26 -3.92 -0.58
C LEU A 495 21.75 -3.63 0.83
N ILE A 496 21.28 -4.41 1.79
CA ILE A 496 21.63 -4.31 3.21
C ILE A 496 22.63 -5.42 3.54
N PRO A 497 23.60 -5.22 4.46
CA PRO A 497 24.45 -6.30 4.93
C PRO A 497 23.64 -7.48 5.45
N ASP A 498 24.22 -8.68 5.40
CA ASP A 498 23.53 -9.90 5.79
C ASP A 498 23.03 -9.86 7.25
N PHE A 499 21.75 -10.18 7.44
CA PHE A 499 21.13 -10.39 8.74
C PHE A 499 19.91 -11.29 8.62
N GLN A 500 19.55 -11.94 9.72
CA GLN A 500 18.41 -12.83 9.81
C GLN A 500 17.37 -12.28 10.79
N MET A 501 16.15 -12.15 10.30
CA MET A 501 14.98 -11.89 11.12
C MET A 501 14.25 -13.20 11.40
N ASN A 502 14.27 -13.60 12.67
CA ASN A 502 13.54 -14.77 13.13
C ASN A 502 12.20 -14.33 13.69
N TYR A 503 11.16 -14.67 12.93
CA TYR A 503 9.76 -14.49 13.28
C TYR A 503 9.02 -15.77 12.93
N GLU A 504 8.40 -16.41 13.92
CA GLU A 504 7.66 -17.66 13.70
C GLU A 504 6.32 -17.33 13.03
N GLN A 505 6.17 -17.68 11.75
CA GLN A 505 4.90 -17.49 11.06
C GLN A 505 3.92 -18.60 11.45
N ARG A 506 3.08 -18.33 12.44
CA ARG A 506 1.99 -19.22 12.85
C ARG A 506 0.76 -18.43 13.24
N LEU A 507 -0.34 -19.15 13.49
CA LEU A 507 -1.50 -18.56 14.11
C LEU A 507 -1.24 -18.32 15.61
N TYR A 508 -1.47 -17.10 16.06
CA TYR A 508 -1.32 -16.68 17.45
C TYR A 508 -2.66 -16.52 18.13
N SER A 509 -2.70 -16.78 19.43
CA SER A 509 -3.90 -16.49 20.21
C SER A 509 -4.14 -14.98 20.34
N PHE A 510 -5.36 -14.58 20.66
CA PHE A 510 -5.74 -13.16 20.81
C PHE A 510 -4.86 -12.42 21.82
N ASP A 511 -4.57 -13.05 22.95
CA ASP A 511 -3.85 -12.48 24.10
C ASP A 511 -2.34 -12.79 24.11
N GLU A 512 -1.85 -13.50 23.09
CA GLU A 512 -0.47 -13.98 23.05
C GLU A 512 0.53 -12.86 22.71
N LYS A 513 1.60 -12.72 23.51
CA LYS A 513 2.72 -11.82 23.16
C LYS A 513 3.63 -12.52 22.17
N VAL A 514 3.95 -11.86 21.07
CA VAL A 514 4.75 -12.45 19.98
C VAL A 514 6.16 -11.89 20.04
N PHE A 515 7.16 -12.73 19.75
CA PHE A 515 8.55 -12.30 19.78
C PHE A 515 9.17 -12.34 18.40
N LEU A 516 9.79 -11.22 18.04
CA LEU A 516 10.63 -11.08 16.87
C LEU A 516 12.07 -10.92 17.34
N SER A 517 12.99 -11.67 16.74
CA SER A 517 14.41 -11.58 17.09
C SER A 517 15.28 -11.40 15.86
N LEU A 518 16.35 -10.62 16.01
CA LEU A 518 17.31 -10.36 14.96
C LEU A 518 18.67 -10.96 15.30
N LYS A 519 19.29 -11.59 14.31
CA LYS A 519 20.68 -12.05 14.35
C LYS A 519 21.42 -11.40 13.19
N GLY A 520 22.45 -10.61 13.44
CA GLY A 520 23.16 -9.91 12.38
C GLY A 520 24.29 -9.01 12.87
N LEU A 521 24.90 -8.30 11.91
CA LEU A 521 26.03 -7.40 12.13
C LEU A 521 25.66 -6.19 12.99
N SER A 522 26.60 -5.73 13.83
CA SER A 522 26.42 -4.57 14.73
C SER A 522 26.20 -3.22 14.01
N SER A 523 26.42 -3.18 12.69
CA SER A 523 26.23 -1.99 11.85
C SER A 523 24.77 -1.71 11.49
N ILE A 524 23.86 -2.67 11.74
CA ILE A 524 22.44 -2.54 11.44
C ILE A 524 21.70 -2.14 12.72
N ARG A 525 20.90 -1.08 12.63
CA ARG A 525 19.99 -0.65 13.70
C ARG A 525 18.57 -1.00 13.30
N VAL A 526 17.85 -1.69 14.17
CA VAL A 526 16.43 -1.98 13.94
C VAL A 526 15.60 -1.42 15.07
N GLY A 527 14.46 -0.85 14.72
CA GLY A 527 13.47 -0.36 15.67
C GLY A 527 12.08 -0.84 15.28
N PHE A 528 11.25 -1.15 16.28
CA PHE A 528 9.83 -1.42 16.11
C PHE A 528 9.03 -0.45 16.98
N SER A 529 8.10 0.26 16.36
CA SER A 529 7.25 1.22 17.06
C SER A 529 6.20 0.50 17.90
N GLY A 530 6.00 0.95 19.14
CA GLY A 530 5.01 0.35 20.06
C GLY A 530 5.34 -1.06 20.55
N CYS A 531 6.54 -1.57 20.27
CA CYS A 531 7.00 -2.89 20.74
C CYS A 531 7.97 -2.75 21.92
N GLU A 532 7.88 -3.65 22.89
CA GLU A 532 8.78 -3.66 24.05
C GLU A 532 10.08 -4.39 23.72
N ARG A 533 11.22 -3.88 24.18
CA ARG A 533 12.48 -4.63 24.12
C ARG A 533 12.42 -5.80 25.10
N ALA A 534 12.57 -7.00 24.59
CA ALA A 534 12.45 -8.25 25.35
C ALA A 534 13.81 -8.79 25.84
N ASP A 535 14.92 -8.20 25.41
CA ASP A 535 16.26 -8.57 25.83
C ASP A 535 17.16 -7.35 26.12
N LEU A 536 18.23 -7.59 26.89
CA LEU A 536 19.25 -6.57 27.19
C LEU A 536 20.17 -6.30 25.98
N SER A 537 20.28 -7.25 25.05
CA SER A 537 21.01 -7.09 23.79
C SER A 537 20.36 -6.12 22.81
N GLY A 538 19.07 -5.80 22.98
CA GLY A 538 18.33 -4.90 22.10
C GLY A 538 17.98 -5.50 20.74
N ASN A 539 18.05 -6.83 20.61
CA ASN A 539 17.84 -7.58 19.37
C ASN A 539 16.57 -8.44 19.41
N LYS A 540 15.77 -8.33 20.46
CA LYS A 540 14.48 -9.02 20.58
C LYS A 540 13.38 -8.03 20.94
N TRP A 541 12.30 -8.06 20.17
CA TRP A 541 11.11 -7.24 20.38
C TRP A 541 9.93 -8.13 20.73
N GLY A 542 9.20 -7.74 21.77
CA GLY A 542 7.91 -8.31 22.12
C GLY A 542 6.80 -7.45 21.51
N ILE A 543 6.15 -7.99 20.48
CA ILE A 543 4.95 -7.40 19.89
C ILE A 543 3.79 -7.62 20.88
N PRO A 544 3.14 -6.55 21.39
CA PRO A 544 2.07 -6.66 22.37
C PRO A 544 0.88 -7.50 21.88
N SER A 545 0.10 -8.01 22.83
CA SER A 545 -1.23 -8.55 22.54
C SER A 545 -2.09 -7.48 21.88
N GLY A 546 -3.02 -7.87 21.01
CA GLY A 546 -3.87 -6.91 20.31
C GLY A 546 -3.27 -6.29 19.03
N VAL A 547 -1.95 -6.33 18.83
CA VAL A 547 -1.30 -5.79 17.62
C VAL A 547 -1.29 -6.84 16.50
N ASP A 548 -1.91 -6.52 15.36
CA ASP A 548 -2.01 -7.41 14.19
C ASP A 548 -0.95 -7.10 13.11
N VAL A 549 -0.30 -5.93 13.17
CA VAL A 549 0.81 -5.55 12.29
C VAL A 549 1.85 -4.80 13.10
N ALA A 550 3.08 -5.34 13.17
CA ALA A 550 4.20 -4.65 13.78
C ALA A 550 4.92 -3.79 12.73
N ILE A 551 5.03 -2.49 13.02
CA ILE A 551 5.70 -1.52 12.15
C ILE A 551 7.13 -1.32 12.67
N GLY A 552 8.10 -1.56 11.80
CA GLY A 552 9.52 -1.41 12.11
C GLY A 552 10.30 -0.65 11.06
N GLU A 553 11.57 -0.44 11.34
CA GLU A 553 12.53 0.22 10.47
C GLU A 553 13.90 -0.44 10.64
N VAL A 554 14.53 -0.79 9.52
CA VAL A 554 15.92 -1.27 9.44
C VAL A 554 16.76 -0.13 8.90
N ALA A 555 17.73 0.35 9.67
CA ALA A 555 18.63 1.43 9.30
C ALA A 555 20.08 0.95 9.24
N CYS A 556 20.80 1.31 8.18
CA CYS A 556 22.22 1.04 8.00
C CYS A 556 22.90 2.30 7.45
N GLY A 557 23.76 2.93 8.27
CA GLY A 557 24.31 4.26 7.97
C GLY A 557 23.22 5.33 7.90
N ASP A 558 23.20 6.07 6.79
CA ASP A 558 22.23 7.13 6.48
C ASP A 558 20.96 6.63 5.78
N TYR A 559 20.86 5.32 5.55
CA TYR A 559 19.76 4.70 4.81
C TYR A 559 18.86 3.91 5.75
N SER A 560 17.55 3.94 5.49
CA SER A 560 16.59 3.12 6.21
C SER A 560 15.48 2.55 5.32
N VAL A 561 14.96 1.40 5.72
CA VAL A 561 13.85 0.69 5.09
C VAL A 561 12.82 0.32 6.14
N ASN A 562 11.55 0.62 5.87
CA ASN A 562 10.45 0.26 6.74
C ASN A 562 10.09 -1.22 6.61
N LEU A 563 9.66 -1.81 7.72
CA LEU A 563 9.15 -3.18 7.82
C LEU A 563 7.69 -3.16 8.27
N ARG A 564 6.88 -4.07 7.70
CA ARG A 564 5.51 -4.35 8.14
C ARG A 564 5.31 -5.84 8.35
N VAL A 565 5.51 -6.30 9.58
CA VAL A 565 5.43 -7.71 9.93
C VAL A 565 3.98 -8.06 10.33
N PRO A 566 3.25 -8.89 9.56
CA PRO A 566 1.89 -9.28 9.90
C PRO A 566 1.89 -10.30 11.04
N VAL A 567 1.01 -10.10 12.02
CA VAL A 567 0.77 -11.00 13.14
C VAL A 567 -0.62 -11.59 13.00
N TYR A 568 -0.69 -12.83 12.52
CA TYR A 568 -1.95 -13.52 12.30
C TYR A 568 -2.52 -13.99 13.64
N ARG A 569 -3.56 -13.31 14.10
CA ARG A 569 -4.24 -13.62 15.37
C ARG A 569 -5.61 -14.19 15.13
N SER A 570 -5.97 -15.19 15.94
CA SER A 570 -7.34 -15.69 15.98
C SER A 570 -8.23 -14.72 16.74
N ARG A 571 -9.26 -14.21 16.07
CA ARG A 571 -10.28 -13.31 16.64
C ARG A 571 -11.63 -13.54 15.97
N MET A 572 -12.68 -13.05 16.63
CA MET A 572 -14.03 -13.01 16.06
C MET A 572 -14.50 -11.57 15.95
N TYR A 573 -15.19 -11.27 14.86
CA TYR A 573 -15.78 -9.97 14.56
C TYR A 573 -17.23 -10.14 14.13
N PHE A 574 -18.04 -9.13 14.41
CA PHE A 574 -19.32 -8.94 13.72
C PHE A 574 -19.04 -8.64 12.22
N THR A 575 -20.03 -8.85 11.37
CA THR A 575 -19.92 -8.57 9.92
C THR A 575 -19.70 -7.08 9.62
N ASP A 576 -20.01 -6.19 10.55
CA ASP A 576 -19.71 -4.75 10.48
C ASP A 576 -18.28 -4.38 10.91
N GLY A 577 -17.46 -5.37 11.28
CA GLY A 577 -16.05 -5.20 11.65
C GLY A 577 -15.80 -4.93 13.13
N ARG A 578 -16.84 -4.81 13.98
CA ARG A 578 -16.64 -4.65 15.44
C ARG A 578 -16.14 -5.96 16.06
N PRO A 579 -15.15 -5.93 16.97
CA PRO A 579 -14.63 -7.14 17.61
C PRO A 579 -15.64 -7.74 18.59
N VAL A 580 -15.71 -9.07 18.64
CA VAL A 580 -16.56 -9.81 19.57
C VAL A 580 -15.70 -10.37 20.70
N ARG A 581 -15.88 -9.82 21.90
CA ARG A 581 -15.24 -10.33 23.12
C ARG A 581 -16.17 -11.24 23.92
N TYR A 582 -17.38 -10.76 24.20
CA TYR A 582 -18.43 -11.51 24.89
C TYR A 582 -19.66 -11.57 24.00
N LEU A 583 -20.26 -12.75 23.92
CA LEU A 583 -21.46 -12.99 23.13
C LEU A 583 -22.47 -13.71 24.03
N MET A 584 -23.62 -13.08 24.28
CA MET A 584 -24.73 -13.74 24.95
C MET A 584 -25.49 -14.58 23.94
N ASP A 585 -25.98 -15.76 24.35
CA ASP A 585 -26.89 -16.59 23.56
C ASP A 585 -28.06 -15.79 22.94
N LEU A 586 -28.64 -14.85 23.69
CA LEU A 586 -29.70 -13.93 23.24
C LEU A 586 -29.26 -12.90 22.18
N ASP A 587 -27.98 -12.55 22.13
CA ASP A 587 -27.42 -11.61 21.14
C ASP A 587 -27.03 -12.34 19.85
N CYS A 588 -26.75 -13.64 19.94
CA CYS A 588 -26.45 -14.47 18.79
C CYS A 588 -27.62 -14.53 17.79
N GLU A 589 -28.87 -14.54 18.27
CA GLU A 589 -30.08 -14.63 17.44
C GLU A 589 -30.29 -13.40 16.52
N LYS A 590 -29.64 -12.27 16.81
CA LYS A 590 -29.77 -11.02 16.04
C LYS A 590 -28.77 -10.90 14.88
N SER A 591 -27.75 -11.76 14.83
CA SER A 591 -26.66 -11.68 13.84
C SER A 591 -26.72 -12.86 12.89
N GLU A 592 -26.69 -12.62 11.57
CA GLU A 592 -26.73 -13.72 10.58
C GLU A 592 -25.41 -14.52 10.52
N ALA A 593 -24.28 -13.85 10.75
CA ALA A 593 -22.95 -14.44 10.65
C ALA A 593 -21.89 -13.64 11.41
N PHE A 594 -20.72 -14.26 11.59
CA PHE A 594 -19.52 -13.68 12.16
C PHE A 594 -18.32 -13.89 11.24
N ILE A 595 -17.28 -13.10 11.43
CA ILE A 595 -16.00 -13.23 10.73
C ILE A 595 -14.95 -13.69 11.74
N LEU A 596 -14.31 -14.82 11.45
CA LEU A 596 -13.15 -15.32 12.18
C LEU A 596 -11.88 -14.96 11.43
N THR A 597 -10.83 -14.59 12.16
CA THR A 597 -9.49 -14.40 11.60
C THR A 597 -8.58 -15.59 11.90
N GLY A 598 -7.67 -15.88 10.97
CA GLY A 598 -6.79 -17.03 10.98
C GLY A 598 -5.58 -16.83 10.10
N PHE A 599 -4.82 -17.91 9.87
CA PHE A 599 -3.67 -17.87 8.98
C PHE A 599 -4.16 -17.91 7.51
N PRO A 600 -3.72 -17.00 6.63
CA PRO A 600 -4.21 -16.90 5.25
C PRO A 600 -4.15 -18.22 4.47
N GLU A 601 -5.17 -18.47 3.65
CA GLU A 601 -5.24 -19.62 2.73
C GLU A 601 -5.10 -20.99 3.38
N THR A 602 -5.36 -21.10 4.68
CA THR A 602 -5.29 -22.37 5.41
C THR A 602 -6.67 -22.82 5.87
N ARG A 603 -6.74 -24.11 6.20
CA ARG A 603 -7.90 -24.69 6.88
C ARG A 603 -7.64 -24.72 8.38
N ALA A 604 -8.67 -24.50 9.16
CA ALA A 604 -8.67 -24.72 10.60
C ALA A 604 -10.00 -25.33 11.02
N ARG A 605 -10.06 -25.80 12.27
CA ARG A 605 -11.31 -26.26 12.86
C ARG A 605 -11.68 -25.41 14.06
N ALA A 606 -12.93 -24.96 14.11
CA ALA A 606 -13.46 -24.22 15.25
C ALA A 606 -14.22 -25.16 16.18
N PHE A 607 -14.01 -24.99 17.49
CA PHE A 607 -14.66 -25.76 18.54
C PHE A 607 -14.68 -24.96 19.85
N PHE A 608 -15.47 -25.39 20.84
CA PHE A 608 -15.46 -24.79 22.18
C PHE A 608 -14.64 -25.65 23.14
N LEU A 609 -13.85 -25.02 24.03
CA LEU A 609 -12.90 -25.70 24.92
C LEU A 609 -13.50 -26.84 25.78
N GLY A 610 -14.81 -26.80 26.08
CA GLY A 610 -15.51 -27.85 26.82
C GLY A 610 -16.02 -29.04 25.99
N HIS A 611 -16.01 -28.93 24.65
CA HIS A 611 -16.58 -29.89 23.70
C HIS A 611 -15.69 -30.03 22.45
N PRO A 612 -14.45 -30.52 22.59
CA PRO A 612 -13.52 -30.63 21.45
C PRO A 612 -14.00 -31.63 20.38
N ASP A 613 -14.91 -32.55 20.72
CA ASP A 613 -15.43 -33.54 19.77
C ASP A 613 -16.46 -32.93 18.77
N GLN A 614 -16.96 -31.72 19.03
CA GLN A 614 -17.83 -30.97 18.13
C GLN A 614 -17.01 -29.86 17.45
N GLU A 615 -16.59 -30.12 16.22
CA GLU A 615 -15.77 -29.21 15.41
C GLU A 615 -16.49 -28.82 14.12
N THR A 616 -16.18 -27.62 13.60
CA THR A 616 -16.57 -27.22 12.24
C THR A 616 -15.35 -26.78 11.45
N ASP A 617 -15.29 -27.16 10.17
CA ASP A 617 -14.21 -26.77 9.28
C ASP A 617 -14.37 -25.30 8.84
N LEU A 618 -13.26 -24.57 8.85
CA LEU A 618 -13.14 -23.22 8.36
C LEU A 618 -12.06 -23.16 7.29
N ILE A 619 -12.34 -22.42 6.22
CA ILE A 619 -11.38 -22.11 5.16
C ILE A 619 -11.16 -20.61 5.17
N PHE A 620 -9.94 -20.19 5.52
CA PHE A 620 -9.56 -18.79 5.50
C PHE A 620 -9.22 -18.34 4.09
N ASP A 621 -9.69 -17.15 3.72
CA ASP A 621 -9.31 -16.49 2.48
C ASP A 621 -7.85 -15.98 2.54
N TYR A 622 -7.42 -15.27 1.50
CA TYR A 622 -6.07 -14.68 1.42
C TYR A 622 -5.80 -13.58 2.45
N GLN A 623 -6.85 -13.01 3.05
CA GLN A 623 -6.75 -12.05 4.15
C GLN A 623 -6.74 -12.74 5.51
N GLY A 624 -6.83 -14.08 5.53
CA GLY A 624 -6.97 -14.83 6.77
C GLY A 624 -8.36 -14.71 7.37
N ARG A 625 -9.43 -14.52 6.58
CA ARG A 625 -10.80 -14.36 7.07
C ARG A 625 -11.68 -15.54 6.67
N ALA A 626 -12.53 -16.00 7.58
CA ALA A 626 -13.52 -17.04 7.35
C ALA A 626 -14.87 -16.59 7.91
N ARG A 627 -15.95 -16.81 7.15
CA ARG A 627 -17.31 -16.50 7.61
C ARG A 627 -17.91 -17.73 8.28
N ILE A 628 -18.44 -17.56 9.49
CA ILE A 628 -19.18 -18.60 10.21
C ILE A 628 -20.62 -18.13 10.43
N SER A 629 -21.60 -18.97 10.09
CA SER A 629 -23.01 -18.63 10.32
C SER A 629 -23.36 -18.72 11.80
N PHE A 630 -24.35 -17.96 12.25
CA PHE A 630 -24.87 -18.09 13.61
C PHE A 630 -25.32 -19.53 13.89
N GLN A 631 -26.06 -20.16 12.98
CA GLN A 631 -26.55 -21.53 13.17
C GLN A 631 -25.41 -22.50 13.44
N THR A 632 -24.32 -22.42 12.66
CA THR A 632 -23.13 -23.26 12.87
C THR A 632 -22.50 -23.02 14.24
N LEU A 633 -22.35 -21.75 14.65
CA LEU A 633 -21.79 -21.42 15.97
C LEU A 633 -22.70 -21.90 17.12
N PHE A 634 -24.02 -21.81 16.94
CA PHE A 634 -25.02 -22.26 17.89
C PHE A 634 -25.03 -23.78 18.03
N ASP A 635 -24.97 -24.52 16.92
CA ASP A 635 -24.92 -25.99 16.91
C ASP A 635 -23.68 -26.52 17.66
N LEU A 636 -22.55 -25.79 17.60
CA LEU A 636 -21.34 -26.11 18.34
C LEU A 636 -21.47 -25.90 19.86
N ILE A 637 -22.37 -25.02 20.32
CA ILE A 637 -22.50 -24.70 21.75
C ILE A 637 -23.75 -25.28 22.41
N ILE A 638 -24.78 -25.66 21.64
CA ILE A 638 -26.09 -26.05 22.19
C ILE A 638 -25.96 -27.20 23.20
N ASN A 639 -25.11 -28.18 22.90
CA ASN A 639 -24.86 -29.34 23.75
C ASN A 639 -23.84 -29.08 24.88
N SER A 640 -23.33 -27.85 24.98
CA SER A 640 -22.33 -27.56 25.99
C SER A 640 -22.89 -27.70 27.41
N SER A 641 -22.22 -28.54 28.20
CA SER A 641 -22.46 -28.79 29.62
C SER A 641 -22.01 -27.66 30.54
N THR A 642 -21.39 -26.59 30.02
CA THR A 642 -20.94 -25.44 30.82
C THR A 642 -21.55 -24.13 30.30
N PRO A 643 -21.88 -23.17 31.18
CA PRO A 643 -22.53 -21.94 30.76
C PRO A 643 -21.58 -20.91 30.14
N ILE A 644 -20.27 -21.00 30.41
CA ILE A 644 -19.24 -20.13 29.82
C ILE A 644 -18.33 -20.97 28.94
N ASN A 645 -18.26 -20.61 27.65
CA ASN A 645 -17.49 -21.34 26.66
C ASN A 645 -16.62 -20.39 25.86
N GLU A 646 -15.35 -20.74 25.70
CA GLU A 646 -14.42 -19.99 24.85
C GLU A 646 -14.24 -20.68 23.51
N LEU A 647 -14.34 -19.90 22.44
CA LEU A 647 -14.16 -20.37 21.07
C LEU A 647 -12.67 -20.52 20.77
N MET A 648 -12.29 -21.71 20.32
CA MET A 648 -10.92 -22.11 20.01
C MET A 648 -10.81 -22.45 18.52
N LEU A 649 -9.61 -22.30 17.97
CA LEU A 649 -9.25 -22.81 16.65
C LEU A 649 -8.16 -23.87 16.78
N ASN A 650 -8.32 -24.99 16.09
CA ASN A 650 -7.26 -25.97 15.84
C ASN A 650 -6.69 -25.73 14.44
N TRP A 651 -5.44 -25.27 14.39
CA TRP A 651 -4.71 -25.01 13.16
C TRP A 651 -3.41 -25.82 13.16
N ASN A 652 -3.23 -26.72 12.20
CA ASN A 652 -2.06 -27.60 12.09
C ASN A 652 -1.70 -28.36 13.38
N GLY A 653 -2.70 -28.78 14.16
CA GLY A 653 -2.51 -29.47 15.43
C GLY A 653 -2.20 -28.55 16.62
N GLN A 654 -2.14 -27.25 16.40
CA GLN A 654 -2.02 -26.24 17.46
C GLN A 654 -3.39 -25.64 17.78
N THR A 655 -3.77 -25.70 19.06
CA THR A 655 -4.97 -25.04 19.58
C THR A 655 -4.65 -23.61 20.01
N VAL A 656 -5.38 -22.65 19.46
CA VAL A 656 -5.27 -21.22 19.78
C VAL A 656 -6.63 -20.65 20.21
N ASN A 657 -6.62 -19.68 21.12
CA ASN A 657 -7.85 -19.05 21.58
C ASN A 657 -8.23 -17.85 20.70
N THR A 658 -9.50 -17.72 20.35
CA THR A 658 -10.00 -16.55 19.60
C THR A 658 -10.23 -15.34 20.49
N GLY A 659 -10.22 -15.53 21.81
CA GLY A 659 -10.65 -14.55 22.78
C GLY A 659 -12.17 -14.32 22.82
N ALA A 660 -12.95 -14.93 21.93
CA ALA A 660 -14.40 -14.81 21.93
C ALA A 660 -15.03 -15.79 22.93
N ILE A 661 -15.81 -15.25 23.86
CA ILE A 661 -16.45 -16.02 24.92
C ILE A 661 -17.96 -15.95 24.73
N VAL A 662 -18.59 -17.12 24.66
CA VAL A 662 -20.04 -17.24 24.60
C VAL A 662 -20.58 -17.60 25.97
N ILE A 663 -21.58 -16.83 26.41
CA ILE A 663 -22.21 -16.94 27.73
C ILE A 663 -23.67 -17.37 27.52
N LYS A 664 -24.00 -18.59 27.97
CA LYS A 664 -25.39 -19.06 28.06
C LYS A 664 -26.03 -18.42 29.30
N PHE A 665 -26.58 -17.22 29.13
CA PHE A 665 -26.91 -16.36 30.28
C PHE A 665 -27.93 -16.99 31.23
N LYS A 666 -28.96 -17.67 30.68
CA LYS A 666 -29.98 -18.36 31.49
C LYS A 666 -29.42 -19.53 32.27
N ASP A 667 -28.52 -20.31 31.67
CA ASP A 667 -27.88 -21.45 32.32
C ASP A 667 -26.92 -20.96 33.42
N LEU A 668 -26.15 -19.91 33.14
CA LEU A 668 -25.24 -19.29 34.10
C LEU A 668 -26.01 -18.79 35.33
N PHE A 669 -27.09 -18.05 35.09
CA PHE A 669 -27.98 -17.53 36.11
C PHE A 669 -28.50 -18.68 37.00
N THR A 670 -29.05 -19.73 36.39
CA THR A 670 -29.63 -20.87 37.11
C THR A 670 -28.60 -21.58 37.99
N ARG A 671 -27.40 -21.83 37.46
CA ARG A 671 -26.32 -22.53 38.18
C ARG A 671 -25.73 -21.71 39.33
N ILE A 672 -25.60 -20.40 39.15
CA ILE A 672 -25.13 -19.52 40.21
C ILE A 672 -26.08 -19.56 41.40
N TYR A 673 -27.40 -19.58 41.21
CA TYR A 673 -28.32 -19.68 42.36
C TYR A 673 -28.47 -21.10 42.92
N SER A 674 -28.28 -22.16 42.11
CA SER A 674 -28.29 -23.53 42.62
C SER A 674 -27.05 -23.90 43.44
N GLY A 675 -25.99 -23.10 43.35
CA GLY A 675 -24.74 -23.31 44.09
C GLY A 675 -23.73 -24.19 43.37
N GLU A 676 -23.90 -24.44 42.07
CA GLU A 676 -22.94 -25.20 41.28
C GLU A 676 -21.62 -24.43 41.08
N GLU A 677 -20.49 -25.07 41.32
CA GLU A 677 -19.16 -24.47 41.17
C GLU A 677 -18.60 -24.58 39.73
N ASN A 678 -19.07 -25.55 38.94
CA ASN A 678 -18.60 -25.75 37.57
C ASN A 678 -19.34 -24.84 36.57
N LEU A 679 -18.82 -23.62 36.44
CA LEU A 679 -19.38 -22.58 35.59
C LEU A 679 -18.68 -22.46 34.21
N GLY A 680 -17.70 -23.32 33.93
CA GLY A 680 -16.91 -23.31 32.69
C GLY A 680 -15.52 -22.70 32.86
N ILE A 681 -14.78 -22.62 31.74
CA ILE A 681 -13.38 -22.15 31.70
C ILE A 681 -13.24 -21.18 30.52
N ALA A 682 -12.72 -19.98 30.79
CA ALA A 682 -12.35 -19.00 29.78
C ALA A 682 -10.90 -18.53 30.03
N PRO A 683 -9.89 -19.28 29.55
CA PRO A 683 -8.48 -18.96 29.79
C PRO A 683 -8.09 -17.53 29.39
N SER A 684 -8.68 -16.97 28.32
CA SER A 684 -8.33 -15.63 27.87
C SER A 684 -8.99 -14.51 28.67
N SER A 685 -9.99 -14.79 29.53
CA SER A 685 -10.66 -13.77 30.36
C SER A 685 -10.71 -14.14 31.85
N LYS A 686 -9.59 -13.90 32.53
CA LYS A 686 -9.51 -14.02 34.00
C LYS A 686 -10.50 -13.09 34.71
N THR A 687 -10.73 -11.90 34.17
CA THR A 687 -11.66 -10.91 34.72
C THR A 687 -13.10 -11.45 34.73
N LEU A 688 -13.59 -12.01 33.63
CA LEU A 688 -14.92 -12.62 33.59
C LEU A 688 -15.05 -13.71 34.65
N MET A 689 -14.05 -14.61 34.74
CA MET A 689 -14.08 -15.69 35.73
C MET A 689 -14.05 -15.18 37.18
N GLN A 690 -13.34 -14.08 37.44
CA GLN A 690 -13.36 -13.41 38.75
C GLN A 690 -14.72 -12.80 39.07
N VAL A 691 -15.36 -12.14 38.10
CA VAL A 691 -16.69 -11.55 38.26
C VAL A 691 -17.75 -12.62 38.46
N VAL A 692 -17.70 -13.71 37.71
CA VAL A 692 -18.62 -14.85 37.85
C VAL A 692 -18.48 -15.51 39.23
N ARG A 693 -17.24 -15.70 39.71
CA ARG A 693 -16.99 -16.17 41.08
C ARG A 693 -17.51 -15.19 42.12
N LEU A 694 -17.37 -13.89 41.88
CA LEU A 694 -17.93 -12.87 42.75
C LEU A 694 -19.46 -12.96 42.79
N CYS A 695 -20.15 -13.13 41.65
CA CYS A 695 -21.60 -13.35 41.63
C CYS A 695 -21.99 -14.57 42.48
N TRP A 696 -21.25 -15.67 42.34
CA TRP A 696 -21.47 -16.87 43.15
C TRP A 696 -21.27 -16.60 44.64
N SER A 697 -20.19 -15.93 45.04
CA SER A 697 -19.94 -15.55 46.44
C SER A 697 -21.01 -14.60 46.96
N LEU A 698 -21.41 -13.60 46.17
CA LEU A 698 -22.52 -12.71 46.48
C LEU A 698 -23.84 -13.46 46.64
N CYS A 699 -24.03 -14.65 46.06
CA CYS A 699 -25.27 -15.43 46.21
C CYS A 699 -25.21 -16.46 47.34
N HIS A 700 -24.03 -16.95 47.75
CA HIS A 700 -23.90 -18.06 48.72
C HIS A 700 -23.03 -17.77 49.94
N GLN A 701 -22.00 -16.94 49.80
CA GLN A 701 -21.02 -16.63 50.84
C GLN A 701 -20.63 -15.15 50.76
N PRO A 702 -21.50 -14.23 51.21
CA PRO A 702 -21.32 -12.81 50.96
C PRO A 702 -20.02 -12.31 51.61
N PRO A 703 -19.10 -11.72 50.83
CA PRO A 703 -17.89 -11.12 51.36
C PRO A 703 -18.21 -9.88 52.19
N LYS A 704 -17.32 -9.51 53.10
CA LYS A 704 -17.48 -8.28 53.92
C LYS A 704 -17.15 -7.01 53.14
N GLU A 705 -16.15 -7.06 52.28
CA GLU A 705 -15.65 -5.91 51.52
C GLU A 705 -15.22 -6.34 50.11
N ILE A 706 -15.58 -5.52 49.12
CA ILE A 706 -15.26 -5.67 47.71
C ILE A 706 -14.80 -4.30 47.20
N THR A 707 -13.69 -4.29 46.48
CA THR A 707 -13.18 -3.07 45.85
C THR A 707 -12.96 -3.32 44.37
N PHE A 708 -13.66 -2.56 43.54
CA PHE A 708 -13.44 -2.46 42.11
C PHE A 708 -12.56 -1.26 41.81
N ARG A 709 -11.61 -1.42 40.89
CA ARG A 709 -10.94 -0.25 40.29
C ARG A 709 -11.89 0.47 39.35
N GLU A 710 -12.55 -0.29 38.48
CA GLU A 710 -13.61 0.11 37.57
C GLU A 710 -14.67 -0.99 37.56
N PHE A 711 -15.92 -0.64 37.29
CA PHE A 711 -17.00 -1.63 37.21
C PHE A 711 -16.81 -2.51 35.95
N PRO A 712 -16.99 -3.83 36.03
CA PRO A 712 -16.83 -4.70 34.86
C PRO A 712 -17.88 -4.38 33.78
N GLU A 713 -17.44 -4.20 32.54
CA GLU A 713 -18.31 -4.05 31.37
C GLU A 713 -18.21 -5.31 30.50
N ILE A 714 -19.18 -6.22 30.65
CA ILE A 714 -19.21 -7.51 29.92
C ILE A 714 -20.25 -7.45 28.82
N ASN A 715 -21.49 -7.16 29.20
CA ASN A 715 -22.65 -7.03 28.32
C ASN A 715 -23.76 -6.34 29.11
N PRO A 716 -24.56 -5.44 28.50
CA PRO A 716 -25.58 -4.68 29.22
C PRO A 716 -26.51 -5.51 30.11
N CYS A 717 -26.93 -6.70 29.66
CA CYS A 717 -27.80 -7.59 30.44
C CYS A 717 -27.07 -8.21 31.65
N PHE A 718 -25.82 -8.61 31.47
CA PHE A 718 -25.00 -9.16 32.55
C PHE A 718 -24.61 -8.08 33.56
N ASP A 719 -24.29 -6.88 33.08
CA ASP A 719 -23.86 -5.77 33.90
C ASP A 719 -25.01 -5.27 34.78
N GLU A 720 -26.23 -5.17 34.23
CA GLU A 720 -27.44 -4.87 35.01
C GLU A 720 -27.72 -5.93 36.09
N TRP A 721 -27.54 -7.21 35.74
CA TRP A 721 -27.69 -8.30 36.69
C TRP A 721 -26.64 -8.22 37.82
N LEU A 722 -25.37 -7.96 37.48
CA LEU A 722 -24.30 -7.77 38.46
C LEU A 722 -24.57 -6.56 39.36
N ARG A 723 -25.01 -5.41 38.81
CA ARG A 723 -25.40 -4.24 39.60
C ARG A 723 -26.51 -4.58 40.58
N THR A 724 -27.49 -5.36 40.15
CA THR A 724 -28.58 -5.84 41.02
C THR A 724 -28.05 -6.68 42.18
N LEU A 725 -27.14 -7.63 41.91
CA LEU A 725 -26.51 -8.44 42.97
C LEU A 725 -25.71 -7.58 43.95
N CYS A 726 -24.92 -6.62 43.45
CA CYS A 726 -24.16 -5.68 44.28
C CYS A 726 -25.08 -4.80 45.14
N ALA A 727 -26.17 -4.28 44.57
CA ALA A 727 -27.16 -3.47 45.29
C ALA A 727 -27.80 -4.27 46.43
N CYS A 728 -28.27 -5.50 46.16
CA CYS A 728 -28.84 -6.36 47.18
C CYS A 728 -27.84 -6.70 48.29
N ALA A 729 -26.61 -7.10 47.93
CA ALA A 729 -25.58 -7.43 48.91
C ALA A 729 -25.15 -6.21 49.75
N SER A 730 -25.03 -5.03 49.13
CA SER A 730 -24.67 -3.80 49.84
C SER A 730 -25.76 -3.36 50.82
N LEU A 731 -27.03 -3.44 50.44
CA LEU A 731 -28.14 -2.97 51.26
C LEU A 731 -28.61 -3.98 52.31
N ILE A 732 -28.65 -5.27 51.95
CA ILE A 732 -29.21 -6.34 52.80
C ILE A 732 -28.11 -7.03 53.61
N ASP A 733 -27.05 -7.51 52.95
CA ASP A 733 -25.95 -8.22 53.61
C ASP A 733 -24.92 -7.27 54.26
N ARG A 734 -25.04 -5.95 53.99
CA ARG A 734 -24.11 -4.89 54.43
C ARG A 734 -22.68 -5.09 53.93
N THR A 735 -22.52 -5.71 52.76
CA THR A 735 -21.22 -5.82 52.11
C THR A 735 -20.73 -4.43 51.69
N ARG A 736 -19.50 -4.07 52.06
CA ARG A 736 -18.87 -2.80 51.65
C ARG A 736 -18.36 -2.92 50.22
N ILE A 737 -19.07 -2.34 49.25
CA ILE A 737 -18.68 -2.36 47.84
C ILE A 737 -18.27 -0.96 47.40
N THR A 738 -17.04 -0.81 46.91
CA THR A 738 -16.48 0.47 46.45
C THR A 738 -16.00 0.37 45.00
N ILE A 739 -16.13 1.45 44.24
CA ILE A 739 -15.64 1.60 42.86
C ILE A 739 -14.71 2.81 42.84
N ALA A 740 -13.46 2.64 42.39
CA ALA A 740 -12.44 3.69 42.41
C ALA A 740 -12.23 4.37 43.80
N GLY A 741 -12.57 3.66 44.88
CA GLY A 741 -12.50 4.16 46.26
C GLY A 741 -13.76 4.87 46.76
N GLU A 742 -14.77 5.06 45.90
CA GLU A 742 -16.05 5.70 46.25
C GLU A 742 -17.14 4.65 46.51
N TYR A 743 -18.16 5.04 47.28
CA TYR A 743 -19.35 4.24 47.51
C TYR A 743 -20.42 4.62 46.49
N PRO A 744 -20.79 3.72 45.55
CA PRO A 744 -21.81 4.02 44.56
C PRO A 744 -23.18 4.14 45.21
N ASP A 745 -24.03 5.03 44.69
CA ASP A 745 -25.47 4.96 44.94
C ASP A 745 -26.06 3.85 44.08
N TRP A 746 -25.97 2.62 44.59
CA TRP A 746 -26.42 1.40 43.92
C TRP A 746 -27.87 1.44 43.46
N ILE A 747 -28.74 2.24 44.07
CA ILE A 747 -30.15 2.32 43.66
C ILE A 747 -30.25 3.15 42.38
N SER A 748 -29.61 4.30 42.33
CA SER A 748 -29.62 5.17 41.16
C SER A 748 -28.99 4.54 39.90
N GLU A 749 -28.08 3.58 40.11
CA GLU A 749 -27.32 2.88 39.06
C GLU A 749 -28.09 1.74 38.38
N LEU A 750 -29.25 1.33 38.89
CA LEU A 750 -30.04 0.23 38.31
C LEU A 750 -30.88 0.71 37.13
N GLY A 751 -31.00 -0.09 36.07
CA GLY A 751 -31.91 0.19 34.96
C GLY A 751 -33.38 -0.14 35.27
N SER A 752 -33.64 -1.10 36.15
CA SER A 752 -35.01 -1.52 36.50
C SER A 752 -35.67 -0.63 37.54
N GLN A 753 -36.65 0.19 37.13
CA GLN A 753 -37.46 1.04 38.03
C GLN A 753 -38.16 0.24 39.14
N GLU A 754 -38.56 -1.00 38.84
CA GLU A 754 -39.20 -1.85 39.83
C GLU A 754 -38.22 -2.22 40.94
N ILE A 755 -37.02 -2.71 40.59
CA ILE A 755 -35.97 -3.07 41.56
C ILE A 755 -35.52 -1.83 42.34
N GLN A 756 -35.33 -0.68 41.68
CA GLN A 756 -35.03 0.59 42.34
C GLN A 756 -36.05 0.90 43.44
N ARG A 757 -37.34 0.76 43.14
CA ARG A 757 -38.42 0.98 44.09
C ARG A 757 -38.36 0.00 45.27
N ILE A 758 -38.11 -1.29 45.03
CA ILE A 758 -38.00 -2.30 46.10
C ILE A 758 -36.86 -1.95 47.05
N LEU A 759 -35.67 -1.73 46.49
CA LEU A 759 -34.46 -1.49 47.27
C LEU A 759 -34.49 -0.11 47.95
N GLY A 760 -35.10 0.89 47.31
CA GLY A 760 -35.32 2.21 47.89
C GLY A 760 -36.23 2.16 49.11
N LEU A 761 -37.33 1.41 49.03
CA LEU A 761 -38.23 1.19 50.18
C LEU A 761 -37.53 0.41 51.29
N TYR A 762 -36.71 -0.59 50.96
CA TYR A 762 -35.92 -1.31 51.96
C TYR A 762 -34.85 -0.43 52.63
N GLN A 763 -34.18 0.45 51.88
CA GLN A 763 -33.21 1.39 52.41
C GLN A 763 -33.88 2.43 53.32
N ALA A 764 -35.04 2.96 52.92
CA ALA A 764 -35.86 3.85 53.76
C ALA A 764 -36.24 3.15 55.07
N TYR A 765 -36.67 1.89 55.00
CA TYR A 765 -36.92 1.04 56.18
C TYR A 765 -35.69 0.91 57.09
N LYS A 766 -34.50 0.60 56.56
CA LYS A 766 -33.27 0.44 57.37
C LYS A 766 -32.75 1.74 57.97
N THR A 767 -32.99 2.87 57.31
CA THR A 767 -32.53 4.19 57.75
C THR A 767 -33.55 4.93 58.60
N GLY A 768 -34.80 4.45 58.68
CA GLY A 768 -35.89 5.13 59.37
C GLY A 768 -36.42 6.37 58.64
N SER A 769 -36.18 6.47 57.33
CA SER A 769 -36.65 7.58 56.49
C SER A 769 -38.16 7.46 56.22
N GLU A 770 -38.86 8.58 56.02
CA GLU A 770 -40.30 8.58 55.74
C GLU A 770 -40.62 7.86 54.42
N PHE A 771 -41.58 6.93 54.46
CA PHE A 771 -42.18 6.30 53.27
C PHE A 771 -43.69 6.12 53.47
N LYS A 772 -44.46 6.07 52.38
CA LYS A 772 -45.92 5.92 52.48
C LYS A 772 -46.28 4.50 52.93
N MET A 773 -47.11 4.42 53.97
CA MET A 773 -47.59 3.15 54.51
C MET A 773 -48.38 2.34 53.47
N GLY A 774 -48.16 1.02 53.42
CA GLY A 774 -48.79 0.12 52.46
C GLY A 774 -48.08 -0.03 51.11
N GLU A 775 -47.03 0.76 50.82
CA GLU A 775 -46.29 0.62 49.57
C GLU A 775 -45.60 -0.75 49.43
N PHE A 776 -45.20 -1.38 50.53
CA PHE A 776 -44.60 -2.73 50.55
C PHE A 776 -45.54 -3.84 50.07
N ASP A 777 -46.86 -3.68 50.17
CA ASP A 777 -47.82 -4.68 49.69
C ASP A 777 -47.94 -4.73 48.18
N LEU A 778 -47.61 -3.62 47.52
CA LEU A 778 -47.68 -3.44 46.07
C LEU A 778 -46.39 -3.91 45.36
N ILE A 779 -45.38 -4.31 46.12
CA ILE A 779 -44.08 -4.70 45.58
C ILE A 779 -44.07 -6.19 45.23
N ASN A 780 -43.62 -6.50 44.02
CA ASN A 780 -43.36 -7.86 43.60
C ASN A 780 -41.92 -8.30 43.95
N ILE A 781 -41.72 -8.89 45.13
CA ILE A 781 -40.39 -9.35 45.59
C ILE A 781 -39.78 -10.41 44.64
N SER A 782 -40.58 -11.06 43.78
CA SER A 782 -40.08 -12.08 42.85
C SER A 782 -39.09 -11.56 41.81
N VAL A 783 -39.05 -10.24 41.57
CA VAL A 783 -38.08 -9.60 40.64
C VAL A 783 -36.69 -9.42 41.26
N ILE A 784 -36.56 -9.57 42.58
CA ILE A 784 -35.25 -9.60 43.25
C ILE A 784 -34.60 -10.96 43.00
N PRO A 785 -33.25 -11.01 42.85
CA PRO A 785 -32.51 -12.25 42.75
C PRO A 785 -33.01 -13.33 43.73
N PRO A 786 -33.18 -14.59 43.30
CA PRO A 786 -33.73 -15.68 44.10
C PRO A 786 -32.76 -16.20 45.17
N VAL A 787 -32.25 -15.29 45.99
CA VAL A 787 -31.36 -15.56 47.12
C VAL A 787 -32.20 -15.55 48.38
N GLU A 788 -32.32 -16.71 49.02
CA GLU A 788 -33.26 -16.93 50.13
C GLU A 788 -33.10 -15.90 51.26
N ARG A 789 -31.87 -15.61 51.68
CA ARG A 789 -31.62 -14.63 52.75
C ARG A 789 -32.10 -13.21 52.41
N TRP A 790 -32.03 -12.80 51.14
CA TRP A 790 -32.51 -11.49 50.71
C TRP A 790 -34.03 -11.44 50.69
N ARG A 791 -34.66 -12.52 50.20
CA ARG A 791 -36.12 -12.66 50.21
C ARG A 791 -36.67 -12.67 51.62
N VAL A 792 -36.10 -13.45 52.53
CA VAL A 792 -36.51 -13.50 53.93
C VAL A 792 -36.41 -12.12 54.60
N GLU A 793 -35.35 -11.36 54.35
CA GLU A 793 -35.22 -10.01 54.92
C GLU A 793 -36.21 -9.00 54.32
N LEU A 794 -36.50 -9.08 53.02
CA LEU A 794 -37.51 -8.26 52.36
C LEU A 794 -38.93 -8.64 52.80
N GLU A 795 -39.21 -9.92 52.98
CA GLU A 795 -40.49 -10.43 53.49
C GLU A 795 -40.71 -10.04 54.95
N LYS A 796 -39.67 -10.03 55.79
CA LYS A 796 -39.76 -9.46 57.15
C LYS A 796 -40.13 -7.98 57.11
N ALA A 797 -39.49 -7.19 56.25
CA ALA A 797 -39.82 -5.78 56.08
C ALA A 797 -41.27 -5.61 55.59
N ARG A 798 -41.70 -6.43 54.62
CA ARG A 798 -43.08 -6.45 54.13
C ARG A 798 -44.10 -6.89 55.18
N ALA A 799 -43.81 -7.89 56.00
CA ALA A 799 -44.71 -8.36 57.04
C ALA A 799 -44.90 -7.32 58.15
N GLN A 800 -43.86 -6.55 58.47
CA GLN A 800 -43.91 -5.52 59.51
C GLN A 800 -44.69 -4.26 59.08
N PHE A 801 -44.63 -3.89 57.79
CA PHE A 801 -45.20 -2.63 57.28
C PHE A 801 -46.20 -2.81 56.12
N GLY A 802 -46.61 -4.04 55.85
CA GLY A 802 -47.78 -4.36 55.06
C GLY A 802 -49.06 -4.16 55.88
N ALA A 803 -50.21 -4.11 55.20
CA ALA A 803 -51.52 -3.81 55.78
C ALA A 803 -51.87 -4.69 57.00
N VAL A 804 -51.40 -5.94 57.01
CA VAL A 804 -51.65 -6.91 58.09
C VAL A 804 -50.79 -6.61 59.33
N GLY A 805 -49.49 -6.35 59.16
CA GLY A 805 -48.60 -5.99 60.26
C GLY A 805 -48.96 -4.65 60.90
N ILE A 806 -49.29 -3.67 60.06
CA ILE A 806 -49.77 -2.36 60.51
C ILE A 806 -51.07 -2.50 61.30
N SER A 807 -52.01 -3.34 60.85
CA SER A 807 -53.25 -3.59 61.59
C SER A 807 -52.96 -4.16 62.98
N ALA A 808 -52.06 -5.13 63.10
CA ALA A 808 -51.69 -5.70 64.41
C ALA A 808 -51.04 -4.64 65.33
N VAL A 809 -50.11 -3.84 64.80
CA VAL A 809 -49.42 -2.78 65.55
C VAL A 809 -50.37 -1.66 66.00
N LEU A 810 -51.32 -1.26 65.13
CA LEU A 810 -52.35 -0.28 65.45
C LEU A 810 -53.39 -0.84 66.43
N ILE A 811 -53.75 -2.13 66.34
CA ILE A 811 -54.64 -2.79 67.31
C ILE A 811 -53.98 -2.85 68.68
N ASP A 812 -52.71 -3.22 68.75
CA ASP A 812 -51.94 -3.23 70.01
C ASP A 812 -51.83 -1.84 70.60
N TRP A 813 -51.50 -0.82 69.78
CA TRP A 813 -51.48 0.58 70.22
C TRP A 813 -52.86 1.06 70.69
N ALA A 814 -53.92 0.82 69.92
CA ALA A 814 -55.27 1.20 70.27
C ALA A 814 -55.74 0.51 71.56
N ASN A 815 -55.39 -0.75 71.77
CA ASN A 815 -55.63 -1.46 73.03
C ASN A 815 -54.84 -0.84 74.18
N GLU A 816 -53.57 -0.50 73.98
CA GLU A 816 -52.74 0.09 75.02
C GLU A 816 -53.26 1.46 75.49
N VAL A 817 -53.62 2.32 74.54
CA VAL A 817 -54.23 3.62 74.78
C VAL A 817 -55.58 3.44 75.48
N ARG A 818 -56.45 2.55 74.99
CA ARG A 818 -57.77 2.29 75.59
C ARG A 818 -57.71 1.80 77.04
N HIS A 819 -56.62 1.16 77.46
CA HIS A 819 -56.46 0.63 78.82
C HIS A 819 -55.59 1.51 79.73
N HIS A 820 -55.29 2.76 79.35
CA HIS A 820 -54.52 3.70 80.18
C HIS A 820 -53.18 3.19 80.69
N ARG A 821 -52.42 2.45 79.88
CA ARG A 821 -51.12 1.93 80.32
C ARG A 821 -50.05 2.99 80.10
N VAL A 822 -49.95 3.99 81.00
CA VAL A 822 -48.90 5.00 80.98
C VAL A 822 -47.72 4.55 81.86
N PRO A 823 -46.46 4.59 81.37
CA PRO A 823 -46.04 5.00 80.03
C PRO A 823 -46.45 3.98 78.96
N TYR A 824 -46.76 4.44 77.75
CA TYR A 824 -47.12 3.57 76.64
C TYR A 824 -45.85 2.92 76.06
N TYR A 825 -45.90 1.64 75.73
CA TYR A 825 -44.78 0.82 75.28
C TYR A 825 -45.01 0.18 73.91
N SER A 826 -46.18 0.35 73.30
CA SER A 826 -46.45 -0.14 71.94
C SER A 826 -45.47 0.45 70.93
N GLN A 827 -45.30 -0.25 69.82
CA GLN A 827 -44.41 0.18 68.73
C GLN A 827 -44.74 1.59 68.24
N VAL A 828 -46.03 1.96 68.16
CA VAL A 828 -46.47 3.30 67.76
C VAL A 828 -46.06 4.34 68.80
N ALA A 829 -46.23 4.05 70.10
CA ALA A 829 -45.87 4.97 71.16
C ALA A 829 -44.37 5.25 71.25
N ASN A 830 -43.54 4.27 70.87
CA ASN A 830 -42.08 4.40 70.87
C ASN A 830 -41.50 5.12 69.63
N GLN A 831 -42.33 5.49 68.65
CA GLN A 831 -41.89 6.32 67.52
C GLN A 831 -41.76 7.80 67.94
N SER A 832 -41.09 8.61 67.12
CA SER A 832 -40.97 10.04 67.35
C SER A 832 -42.36 10.69 67.38
N GLY A 833 -42.68 11.45 68.42
CA GLY A 833 -44.03 11.97 68.66
C GLY A 833 -45.06 10.91 69.10
N GLY A 834 -44.73 9.62 69.07
CA GLY A 834 -45.62 8.50 69.38
C GLY A 834 -46.20 8.57 70.80
N GLN A 835 -45.39 8.96 71.79
CA GLN A 835 -45.85 9.16 73.17
C GLN A 835 -46.90 10.27 73.25
N LEU A 836 -46.61 11.43 72.66
CA LEU A 836 -47.53 12.57 72.61
C LEU A 836 -48.83 12.22 71.89
N MET A 837 -48.77 11.51 70.77
CA MET A 837 -49.93 11.02 70.05
C MET A 837 -50.75 10.04 70.88
N SER A 838 -50.09 9.12 71.59
CA SER A 838 -50.74 8.14 72.47
C SER A 838 -51.44 8.82 73.65
N THR A 839 -50.78 9.79 74.29
CA THR A 839 -51.35 10.60 75.38
C THR A 839 -52.51 11.48 74.89
N ALA A 840 -52.39 12.08 73.71
CA ALA A 840 -53.47 12.86 73.12
C ALA A 840 -54.70 12.00 72.83
N TRP A 841 -54.49 10.82 72.25
CA TRP A 841 -55.57 9.88 71.95
C TRP A 841 -56.25 9.35 73.22
N ASP A 842 -55.47 9.17 74.29
CA ASP A 842 -56.00 8.82 75.60
C ASP A 842 -56.89 9.93 76.18
N HIS A 843 -56.40 11.18 76.21
CA HIS A 843 -57.22 12.32 76.63
C HIS A 843 -58.51 12.46 75.81
N TYR A 844 -58.46 12.16 74.51
CA TYR A 844 -59.63 12.16 73.63
C TYR A 844 -60.65 11.09 74.04
N LEU A 845 -60.22 9.85 74.30
CA LEU A 845 -61.11 8.75 74.71
C LEU A 845 -61.81 9.02 76.06
N TYR A 846 -61.19 9.80 76.94
CA TYR A 846 -61.76 10.21 78.24
C TYR A 846 -62.57 11.51 78.19
N GLY A 847 -62.88 12.00 76.99
CA GLY A 847 -63.73 13.17 76.78
C GLY A 847 -63.02 14.51 77.00
N ASN A 848 -61.71 14.52 77.18
CA ASN A 848 -60.91 15.73 77.43
C ASN A 848 -60.34 16.29 76.12
N GLN A 849 -61.25 16.64 75.21
CA GLN A 849 -60.94 16.96 73.81
C GLN A 849 -59.99 18.17 73.63
N GLN A 850 -60.09 19.17 74.51
CA GLN A 850 -59.24 20.36 74.47
C GLN A 850 -57.76 20.01 74.71
N GLU A 851 -57.50 19.12 75.67
CA GLU A 851 -56.15 18.70 76.04
C GLU A 851 -55.55 17.77 74.98
N ALA A 852 -56.37 16.88 74.42
CA ALA A 852 -55.98 16.06 73.27
C ALA A 852 -55.55 16.93 72.07
N LEU A 853 -56.34 17.96 71.73
CA LEU A 853 -56.02 18.89 70.63
C LEU A 853 -54.72 19.66 70.91
N ASN A 854 -54.52 20.17 72.13
CA ASN A 854 -53.29 20.88 72.49
C ASN A 854 -52.04 20.00 72.33
N LEU A 855 -52.12 18.72 72.73
CA LEU A 855 -51.03 17.77 72.56
C LEU A 855 -50.76 17.45 71.08
N LEU A 856 -51.81 17.32 70.25
CA LEU A 856 -51.65 17.11 68.81
C LEU A 856 -51.07 18.35 68.09
N TYR A 857 -51.38 19.57 68.53
CA TYR A 857 -50.75 20.79 67.97
C TYR A 857 -49.24 20.86 68.25
N ASN A 858 -48.77 20.17 69.27
CA ASN A 858 -47.35 20.08 69.64
C ASN A 858 -46.61 18.92 68.95
N LEU A 859 -47.23 18.19 68.01
CA LEU A 859 -46.61 17.08 67.26
C LEU A 859 -45.83 17.52 66.01
N ASN A 860 -45.79 18.81 65.68
CA ASN A 860 -45.06 19.33 64.51
C ASN A 860 -43.55 19.34 64.71
#